data_AF-A0AA40AU46-F1
#
_entry.id   AF-A0AA40AU46-F1
#
_cell.length_a   1.000
_cell.length_b   1.000
_cell.length_c   1.000
_cell.angle_alpha   90.00
_cell.angle_beta   90.00
_cell.angle_gamma   90.00
#
_symmetry.space_group_name_H-M   'P 1'
#
loop_
_entity.id
_entity.type
_entity.pdbx_description
1 polymer ?
#
loop_
_entity_poly.entity_id
_entity_poly.type
_entity_poly.pdbx_seq_one_letter_code
_entity_poly.pdbx_strand_id
1 'polypeptide(L)'
;MAEQKPLVSFIGLGAMGFGMATHLLKQGYTVTGFDVWGPTLDRFKAAGGLTATTLAETVADKPFCVCMVATAQQAQAVLIEGPDAAINSLPQGAALLLCSTVPCDYVQSLEKQLKSLGRGDILLVDSPVSGGVARAADGTLSIMAGMSAAALAKARPLLAEMADPSKLYIVEGGIGAGSNMKMVHQVLAACQILSASEAMGFADQLGLDLAKAQEAVLASDAWNFMFEHRTPRMLTEFKPIASAILIIIKDTSIITASGRGVAFPTLMTSVAEQVYFSAIGRGFGSDDDSSLIRLYNEGKGKVGPVHGLAESEAEKTALVVDLLKGILICSAAESLAFAHAVGLDLDQVYDLCINAAGGSTILKNVGPDIIKAFREGTAAQGWTARGNGTGLKEIADKLNAAVEEGQRIKAPLFLGNQARNIIQLALQSGPPDLAMGAVVNRWNSGIQHMEDATRQHFFHHGRPGSNAKEMQNCHFCQIRSFATHSTIPITIVNKEDEAVLNPNFRFIDRSVVTKGVPVAEDSFRTGCNCETEKDCMKSACQCLDEMAFDSDNDGVAYHSHGVKEGLLRSRILHSREPIYECHQGCNCSSKCPNRVVERGRTVPLQIFRTENRGWGVMCPVDIKKGQFVDRYLGEIITSKEADRRRADATVARRKDVYLFALDKFSNPYSPDPLLRAPPLEVDGEYMSGPTRFINHSCEPNMRIFARVGDHSDKHIHDLALFAVRDIPRWEELTFDYVDGLGEMESDAHDPSQTKNMTKCLCGTPRCRGYLW
;
A
#
# COMPACT_ATOMS: atom_id res chain seq x y z
N MET A 1 21.28 -43.13 36.04
CA MET A 1 22.07 -41.93 36.38
C MET A 1 21.38 -40.77 35.72
N ALA A 2 21.06 -39.70 36.44
CA ALA A 2 20.50 -38.51 35.81
C ALA A 2 21.52 -37.99 34.80
N GLU A 3 21.09 -37.76 33.55
CA GLU A 3 21.96 -37.25 32.49
C GLU A 3 22.48 -35.86 32.92
N GLN A 4 23.80 -35.68 32.89
CA GLN A 4 24.43 -34.44 33.36
C GLN A 4 23.99 -33.27 32.47
N LYS A 5 23.35 -32.25 33.05
CA LYS A 5 22.92 -31.05 32.31
C LYS A 5 24.15 -30.36 31.67
N PRO A 6 24.03 -29.81 30.45
CA PRO A 6 25.14 -29.18 29.75
C PRO A 6 25.60 -27.89 30.45
N LEU A 7 26.86 -27.49 30.23
CA LEU A 7 27.41 -26.23 30.74
C LEU A 7 26.82 -25.04 29.98
N VAL A 8 26.51 -23.96 30.70
CA VAL A 8 25.94 -22.74 30.13
C VAL A 8 26.79 -21.52 30.53
N SER A 9 27.07 -20.67 29.55
CA SER A 9 27.61 -19.33 29.79
C SER A 9 26.47 -18.30 29.72
N PHE A 10 26.51 -17.29 30.59
CA PHE A 10 25.46 -16.28 30.69
C PHE A 10 26.08 -14.88 30.76
N ILE A 11 25.90 -14.09 29.71
CA ILE A 11 26.42 -12.73 29.58
C ILE A 11 25.26 -11.75 29.85
N GLY A 12 25.43 -10.93 30.89
CA GLY A 12 24.43 -9.97 31.37
C GLY A 12 23.60 -10.54 32.52
N LEU A 13 23.86 -10.06 33.73
CA LEU A 13 23.20 -10.43 34.99
C LEU A 13 22.40 -9.24 35.56
N GLY A 14 21.85 -8.41 34.68
CA GLY A 14 20.84 -7.41 35.03
C GLY A 14 19.54 -8.06 35.52
N ALA A 15 18.48 -7.27 35.72
CA ALA A 15 17.24 -7.73 36.34
C ALA A 15 16.64 -9.00 35.68
N MET A 16 16.55 -9.04 34.35
CA MET A 16 16.07 -10.21 33.60
C MET A 16 17.09 -11.36 33.59
N GLY A 17 18.35 -11.06 33.24
CA GLY A 17 19.41 -12.05 33.09
C GLY A 17 19.71 -12.80 34.40
N PHE A 18 19.69 -12.09 35.53
CA PHE A 18 19.86 -12.70 36.85
C PHE A 18 18.75 -13.73 37.16
N GLY A 19 17.49 -13.39 36.87
CA GLY A 19 16.36 -14.31 37.04
C GLY A 19 16.52 -15.57 36.19
N MET A 20 16.84 -15.40 34.91
CA MET A 20 17.06 -16.52 33.99
C MET A 20 18.24 -17.41 34.40
N ALA A 21 19.38 -16.81 34.73
CA ALA A 21 20.58 -17.54 35.11
C ALA A 21 20.37 -18.33 36.41
N THR A 22 19.72 -17.72 37.41
CA THR A 22 19.42 -18.41 38.68
C THR A 22 18.34 -19.48 38.54
N HIS A 23 17.38 -19.32 37.61
CA HIS A 23 16.46 -20.40 37.26
C HIS A 23 17.21 -21.61 36.70
N LEU A 24 18.13 -21.41 35.76
CA LEU A 24 18.94 -22.51 35.22
C LEU A 24 19.77 -23.25 36.29
N LEU A 25 20.31 -22.52 37.29
CA LEU A 25 20.96 -23.14 38.45
C LEU A 25 20.01 -24.07 39.23
N LYS A 26 18.76 -23.62 39.47
CA LYS A 26 17.73 -24.44 40.17
C LYS A 26 17.39 -25.72 39.38
N GLN A 27 17.45 -25.66 38.05
CA GLN A 27 17.22 -26.81 37.16
C GLN A 27 18.45 -27.74 37.02
N GLY A 28 19.52 -27.47 37.78
CA GLY A 28 20.72 -28.30 37.84
C GLY A 28 21.76 -28.03 36.76
N TYR A 29 21.64 -26.92 36.00
CA TYR A 29 22.68 -26.51 35.06
C TYR A 29 23.87 -25.90 35.82
N THR A 30 25.07 -26.14 35.31
CA THR A 30 26.26 -25.39 35.75
C THR A 30 26.37 -24.13 34.90
N VAL A 31 26.14 -22.96 35.52
CA VAL A 31 26.11 -21.66 34.82
C VAL A 31 27.31 -20.82 35.23
N THR A 32 28.06 -20.34 34.24
CA THR A 32 29.11 -19.33 34.42
C THR A 32 28.61 -17.98 33.93
N GLY A 33 28.48 -17.02 34.84
CA GLY A 33 27.94 -15.68 34.58
C GLY A 33 29.01 -14.62 34.40
N PHE A 34 28.71 -13.62 33.56
CA PHE A 34 29.49 -12.40 33.39
C PHE A 34 28.59 -11.17 33.40
N ASP A 35 29.02 -10.11 34.08
CA ASP A 35 28.42 -8.79 34.06
C ASP A 35 29.51 -7.74 34.30
N VAL A 36 29.33 -6.55 33.73
CA VAL A 36 30.27 -5.43 33.93
C VAL A 36 30.16 -4.83 35.34
N TRP A 37 29.06 -5.11 36.04
CA TRP A 37 28.81 -4.63 37.39
C TRP A 37 29.19 -5.68 38.45
N GLY A 38 30.30 -5.46 39.14
CA GLY A 38 30.82 -6.39 40.17
C GLY A 38 29.77 -6.87 41.19
N PRO A 39 28.92 -6.01 41.77
CA PRO A 39 27.90 -6.44 42.73
C PRO A 39 26.88 -7.46 42.21
N THR A 40 26.55 -7.49 40.91
CA THR A 40 25.66 -8.53 40.37
C THR A 40 26.37 -9.88 40.26
N LEU A 41 27.68 -9.89 39.99
CA LEU A 41 28.51 -11.11 40.04
C LEU A 41 28.58 -11.68 41.46
N ASP A 42 28.85 -10.85 42.47
CA ASP A 42 28.90 -11.28 43.86
C ASP A 42 27.57 -11.91 44.29
N ARG A 43 26.46 -11.27 43.91
CA ARG A 43 25.11 -11.79 44.17
C ARG A 43 24.85 -13.10 43.43
N PHE A 44 25.34 -13.27 42.20
CA PHE A 44 25.15 -14.50 41.42
C PHE A 44 25.97 -15.65 41.99
N LYS A 45 27.20 -15.37 42.42
CA LYS A 45 28.06 -16.32 43.13
C LYS A 45 27.43 -16.78 44.45
N ALA A 46 26.82 -15.86 45.19
CA ALA A 46 26.06 -16.18 46.41
C ALA A 46 24.83 -17.07 46.13
N ALA A 47 24.25 -17.00 44.93
CA ALA A 47 23.16 -17.86 44.49
C ALA A 47 23.61 -19.24 43.98
N GLY A 48 24.91 -19.56 44.05
CA GLY A 48 25.49 -20.84 43.61
C GLY A 48 26.01 -20.85 42.17
N GLY A 49 26.01 -19.70 41.49
CA GLY A 49 26.57 -19.56 40.15
C GLY A 49 28.09 -19.48 40.14
N LEU A 50 28.70 -19.88 39.03
CA LEU A 50 30.11 -19.59 38.77
C LEU A 50 30.22 -18.21 38.11
N THR A 51 31.32 -17.52 38.31
CA THR A 51 31.60 -16.21 37.71
C THR A 51 33.00 -16.21 37.11
N ALA A 52 33.18 -15.50 36.01
CA ALA A 52 34.48 -15.29 35.38
C ALA A 52 34.81 -13.79 35.30
N THR A 53 36.09 -13.47 35.10
CA THR A 53 36.56 -12.08 35.06
C THR A 53 36.63 -11.50 33.65
N THR A 54 36.66 -12.38 32.64
CA THR A 54 36.63 -12.01 31.22
C THR A 54 35.52 -12.76 30.49
N LEU A 55 35.09 -12.20 29.37
CA LEU A 55 34.13 -12.85 28.47
C LEU A 55 34.69 -14.16 27.91
N ALA A 56 35.99 -14.20 27.57
CA ALA A 56 36.68 -15.40 27.10
C ALA A 56 36.58 -16.58 28.09
N GLU A 57 36.91 -16.34 29.36
CA GLU A 57 36.79 -17.35 30.45
C GLU A 57 35.34 -17.81 30.65
N THR A 58 34.39 -16.87 30.53
CA THR A 58 32.96 -17.13 30.73
C THR A 58 32.46 -18.18 29.75
N VAL A 59 32.84 -18.05 28.47
CA VAL A 59 32.30 -18.87 27.38
C VAL A 59 33.16 -20.07 26.99
N ALA A 60 34.44 -20.10 27.40
CA ALA A 60 35.37 -21.19 27.10
C ALA A 60 34.82 -22.56 27.52
N ASP A 61 34.76 -23.53 26.59
CA ASP A 61 34.23 -24.90 26.79
C ASP A 61 32.72 -25.01 27.06
N LYS A 62 31.93 -23.93 26.94
CA LYS A 62 30.47 -23.96 27.15
C LYS A 62 29.74 -24.15 25.82
N PRO A 63 28.94 -25.23 25.63
CA PRO A 63 28.20 -25.46 24.39
C PRO A 63 27.03 -24.48 24.18
N PHE A 64 26.63 -23.73 25.21
CA PHE A 64 25.57 -22.73 25.17
C PHE A 64 26.05 -21.39 25.74
N CYS A 65 25.71 -20.30 25.05
CA CYS A 65 25.94 -18.93 25.50
C CYS A 65 24.65 -18.13 25.39
N VAL A 66 24.14 -17.66 26.53
CA VAL A 66 22.98 -16.78 26.61
C VAL A 66 23.47 -15.35 26.75
N CYS A 67 23.06 -14.47 25.84
CA CYS A 67 23.38 -13.04 25.87
C CYS A 67 22.11 -12.22 26.17
N MET A 68 22.08 -11.62 27.36
CA MET A 68 20.95 -10.87 27.90
C MET A 68 21.40 -9.49 28.40
N VAL A 69 21.63 -8.59 27.45
CA VAL A 69 22.03 -7.19 27.68
C VAL A 69 20.92 -6.23 27.22
N ALA A 70 21.05 -4.94 27.50
CA ALA A 70 19.94 -4.01 27.27
C ALA A 70 19.80 -3.60 25.79
N THR A 71 20.92 -3.45 25.06
CA THR A 71 20.95 -2.83 23.72
C THR A 71 21.76 -3.64 22.71
N ALA A 72 21.51 -3.40 21.42
CA ALA A 72 22.29 -3.98 20.33
C ALA A 72 23.77 -3.56 20.39
N GLN A 73 24.06 -2.33 20.80
CA GLN A 73 25.43 -1.83 20.96
C GLN A 73 26.18 -2.58 22.06
N GLN A 74 25.53 -2.87 23.19
CA GLN A 74 26.11 -3.71 24.24
C GLN A 74 26.32 -5.14 23.74
N ALA A 75 25.36 -5.70 23.00
CA ALA A 75 25.50 -7.03 22.42
C ALA A 75 26.68 -7.08 21.43
N GLN A 76 26.81 -6.07 20.56
CA GLN A 76 27.92 -5.96 19.60
C GLN A 76 29.27 -5.88 20.32
N ALA A 77 29.36 -5.07 21.39
CA ALA A 77 30.57 -4.90 22.17
C ALA A 77 31.00 -6.20 22.86
N VAL A 78 30.07 -6.94 23.49
CA VAL A 78 30.43 -8.18 24.21
C VAL A 78 30.61 -9.38 23.28
N LEU A 79 29.91 -9.40 22.14
CA LEU A 79 29.96 -10.52 21.21
C LEU A 79 31.06 -10.39 20.17
N ILE A 80 31.31 -9.20 19.60
CA ILE A 80 32.15 -9.02 18.40
C ILE A 80 33.33 -8.06 18.61
N GLU A 81 33.09 -6.86 19.12
CA GLU A 81 34.05 -5.74 19.00
C GLU A 81 34.97 -5.56 20.22
N GLY A 82 34.56 -6.05 21.38
CA GLY A 82 35.31 -5.88 22.63
C GLY A 82 36.67 -6.59 22.62
N PRO A 83 37.62 -6.15 23.46
CA PRO A 83 38.98 -6.71 23.52
C PRO A 83 39.02 -8.23 23.79
N ASP A 84 38.01 -8.74 24.52
CA ASP A 84 37.81 -10.18 24.80
C ASP A 84 36.47 -10.69 24.23
N ALA A 85 36.10 -10.26 23.02
CA ALA A 85 34.82 -10.62 22.40
C ALA A 85 34.48 -12.13 22.52
N ALA A 86 33.28 -12.43 23.01
CA ALA A 86 32.88 -13.79 23.38
C ALA A 86 33.03 -14.80 22.22
N ILE A 87 32.81 -14.37 20.97
CA ILE A 87 32.93 -15.26 19.81
C ILE A 87 34.34 -15.82 19.61
N ASN A 88 35.39 -15.21 20.17
CA ASN A 88 36.76 -15.68 19.97
C ASN A 88 37.05 -16.95 20.78
N SER A 89 36.30 -17.18 21.88
CA SER A 89 36.52 -18.30 22.80
C SER A 89 35.36 -19.28 22.86
N LEU A 90 34.26 -19.03 22.14
CA LEU A 90 33.15 -19.98 22.03
C LEU A 90 33.61 -21.27 21.34
N PRO A 91 33.26 -22.47 21.87
CA PRO A 91 33.66 -23.73 21.25
C PRO A 91 32.99 -23.93 19.89
N GLN A 92 33.55 -24.84 19.10
CA GLN A 92 33.02 -25.14 17.77
C GLN A 92 31.58 -25.66 17.85
N GLY A 93 30.69 -25.09 17.03
CA GLY A 93 29.29 -25.50 16.99
C GLY A 93 28.46 -25.05 18.20
N ALA A 94 28.97 -24.14 19.04
CA ALA A 94 28.23 -23.60 20.19
C ALA A 94 26.92 -22.92 19.76
N ALA A 95 25.89 -22.97 20.61
CA ALA A 95 24.67 -22.21 20.41
C ALA A 95 24.75 -20.86 21.12
N LEU A 96 24.59 -19.77 20.37
CA LEU A 96 24.54 -18.40 20.89
C LEU A 96 23.10 -17.91 20.87
N LEU A 97 22.49 -17.81 22.05
CA LEU A 97 21.13 -17.35 22.25
C LEU A 97 21.15 -15.85 22.56
N LEU A 98 20.74 -15.03 21.59
CA LEU A 98 20.57 -13.60 21.79
C LEU A 98 19.16 -13.32 22.32
N CYS A 99 19.04 -13.13 23.63
CA CYS A 99 17.76 -12.95 24.33
C CYS A 99 17.35 -11.49 24.52
N SER A 100 18.17 -10.58 24.00
CA SER A 100 17.97 -9.13 24.13
C SER A 100 16.96 -8.63 23.10
N THR A 101 16.13 -7.64 23.45
CA THR A 101 15.30 -6.95 22.45
C THR A 101 16.17 -5.98 21.66
N VAL A 102 16.40 -6.31 20.39
CA VAL A 102 17.28 -5.61 19.45
C VAL A 102 16.59 -5.48 18.08
N PRO A 103 17.06 -4.58 17.19
CA PRO A 103 16.63 -4.51 15.81
C PRO A 103 16.88 -5.81 15.02
N CYS A 104 15.98 -6.16 14.10
CA CYS A 104 16.10 -7.34 13.23
C CYS A 104 17.32 -7.27 12.31
N ASP A 105 17.60 -6.09 11.74
CA ASP A 105 18.76 -5.84 10.88
C ASP A 105 20.10 -6.06 11.61
N TYR A 106 20.16 -5.73 12.90
CA TYR A 106 21.31 -6.02 13.75
C TYR A 106 21.57 -7.53 13.85
N VAL A 107 20.55 -8.35 14.13
CA VAL A 107 20.76 -9.80 14.28
C VAL A 107 21.13 -10.46 12.94
N GLN A 108 20.54 -9.99 11.84
CA GLN A 108 20.93 -10.42 10.50
C GLN A 108 22.36 -10.01 10.15
N SER A 109 22.79 -8.81 10.57
CA SER A 109 24.18 -8.35 10.44
C SER A 109 25.13 -9.21 11.28
N LEU A 110 24.74 -9.55 12.51
CA LEU A 110 25.50 -10.44 13.39
C LEU A 110 25.75 -11.80 12.74
N GLU A 111 24.73 -12.40 12.12
CA GLU A 111 24.89 -13.67 11.39
C GLU A 111 25.92 -13.57 10.24
N LYS A 112 25.88 -12.46 9.48
CA LYS A 112 26.84 -12.20 8.39
C LYS A 112 28.25 -11.99 8.94
N GLN A 113 28.38 -11.27 10.05
CA GLN A 113 29.67 -11.02 10.70
C GLN A 113 30.29 -12.32 11.21
N LEU A 114 29.52 -13.20 11.86
CA LEU A 114 29.99 -14.52 12.30
C LEU A 114 30.59 -15.32 11.12
N LYS A 115 29.92 -15.34 9.97
CA LYS A 115 30.43 -15.99 8.76
C LYS A 115 31.74 -15.33 8.27
N SER A 116 31.80 -14.00 8.25
CA SER A 116 33.00 -13.27 7.81
C SER A 116 34.23 -13.47 8.70
N LEU A 117 34.00 -13.74 9.99
CA LEU A 117 35.05 -14.00 10.99
C LEU A 117 35.44 -15.49 11.05
N GLY A 118 34.97 -16.31 10.10
CA GLY A 118 35.24 -17.75 10.09
C GLY A 118 34.49 -18.54 11.17
N ARG A 119 33.52 -17.90 11.86
CA ARG A 119 32.69 -18.48 12.91
C ARG A 119 31.28 -18.87 12.42
N GLY A 120 31.17 -19.27 11.16
CA GLY A 120 29.92 -19.79 10.59
C GLY A 120 29.44 -21.09 11.22
N ASP A 121 30.26 -21.71 12.08
CA ASP A 121 29.92 -22.87 12.90
C ASP A 121 29.01 -22.53 14.09
N ILE A 122 29.00 -21.27 14.57
CA ILE A 122 28.18 -20.87 15.71
C ILE A 122 26.70 -20.89 15.29
N LEU A 123 25.89 -21.62 16.07
CA LEU A 123 24.45 -21.70 15.88
C LEU A 123 23.78 -20.51 16.56
N LEU A 124 23.61 -19.43 15.82
CA LEU A 124 22.92 -18.23 16.28
C LEU A 124 21.41 -18.49 16.45
N VAL A 125 20.86 -18.03 17.57
CA VAL A 125 19.44 -18.09 17.91
C VAL A 125 18.97 -16.68 18.28
N ASP A 126 18.10 -16.11 17.46
CA ASP A 126 17.42 -14.84 17.74
C ASP A 126 16.22 -15.13 18.65
N SER A 127 16.37 -14.97 19.97
CA SER A 127 15.36 -15.40 20.96
C SER A 127 15.03 -14.34 22.01
N PRO A 128 14.62 -13.12 21.62
CA PRO A 128 14.14 -12.13 22.58
C PRO A 128 13.01 -12.70 23.46
N VAL A 129 12.86 -12.11 24.65
CA VAL A 129 11.94 -12.62 25.68
C VAL A 129 10.96 -11.58 26.20
N SER A 130 9.90 -12.05 26.85
CA SER A 130 8.87 -11.25 27.52
C SER A 130 8.36 -11.96 28.77
N GLY A 131 7.95 -11.21 29.80
CA GLY A 131 7.40 -11.78 31.04
C GLY A 131 7.91 -11.14 32.35
N GLY A 132 8.93 -10.29 32.28
CA GLY A 132 9.48 -9.60 33.45
C GLY A 132 10.29 -10.50 34.38
N VAL A 133 10.80 -9.91 35.45
CA VAL A 133 11.76 -10.55 36.37
C VAL A 133 11.19 -11.78 37.07
N ALA A 134 9.90 -11.73 37.44
CA ALA A 134 9.23 -12.86 38.10
C ALA A 134 9.22 -14.11 37.20
N ARG A 135 8.69 -13.98 35.97
CA ARG A 135 8.64 -15.10 35.02
C ARG A 135 10.03 -15.56 34.58
N ALA A 136 11.01 -14.67 34.56
CA ALA A 136 12.42 -15.05 34.34
C ALA A 136 12.95 -15.96 35.45
N ALA A 137 12.67 -15.65 36.71
CA ALA A 137 13.11 -16.43 37.87
C ALA A 137 12.39 -17.78 38.04
N ASP A 138 11.21 -17.91 37.43
CA ASP A 138 10.38 -19.11 37.43
C ASP A 138 10.55 -19.95 36.14
N GLY A 139 11.28 -19.46 35.15
CA GLY A 139 11.46 -20.14 33.85
C GLY A 139 10.20 -20.22 33.01
N THR A 140 9.28 -19.27 33.17
CA THR A 140 7.99 -19.25 32.49
C THR A 140 7.89 -18.11 31.48
N LEU A 141 9.01 -17.70 30.89
CA LEU A 141 9.04 -16.59 29.93
C LEU A 141 8.24 -16.91 28.66
N SER A 142 7.76 -15.86 28.01
CA SER A 142 7.40 -15.94 26.59
C SER A 142 8.68 -15.72 25.79
N ILE A 143 9.07 -16.67 24.95
CA ILE A 143 10.29 -16.58 24.14
C ILE A 143 9.88 -16.61 22.67
N MET A 144 10.36 -15.64 21.88
CA MET A 144 10.09 -15.51 20.46
C MET A 144 11.37 -15.84 19.70
N ALA A 145 11.46 -17.03 19.12
CA ALA A 145 12.73 -17.59 18.66
C ALA A 145 12.76 -17.86 17.15
N GLY A 146 13.57 -17.08 16.42
CA GLY A 146 13.87 -17.28 15.00
C GLY A 146 15.27 -17.84 14.81
N MET A 147 15.42 -18.96 14.09
CA MET A 147 16.71 -19.64 13.93
C MET A 147 16.69 -20.65 12.78
N SER A 148 17.86 -21.22 12.44
CA SER A 148 17.96 -22.33 11.49
C SER A 148 17.50 -23.66 12.11
N ALA A 149 17.17 -24.65 11.29
CA ALA A 149 16.78 -25.99 11.78
C ALA A 149 17.86 -26.65 12.65
N ALA A 150 19.15 -26.47 12.30
CA ALA A 150 20.27 -26.98 13.08
C ALA A 150 20.37 -26.29 14.46
N ALA A 151 20.22 -24.96 14.48
CA ALA A 151 20.18 -24.20 15.72
C ALA A 151 18.99 -24.60 16.61
N LEU A 152 17.82 -24.80 16.01
CA LEU A 152 16.63 -25.28 16.72
C LEU A 152 16.85 -26.64 17.36
N ALA A 153 17.40 -27.61 16.62
CA ALA A 153 17.68 -28.95 17.14
C ALA A 153 18.59 -28.91 18.37
N LYS A 154 19.59 -28.02 18.40
CA LYS A 154 20.51 -27.86 19.53
C LYS A 154 19.93 -27.05 20.68
N ALA A 155 19.26 -25.92 20.40
CA ALA A 155 18.86 -24.94 21.40
C ALA A 155 17.50 -25.21 22.05
N ARG A 156 16.61 -25.99 21.40
CA ARG A 156 15.26 -26.24 21.88
C ARG A 156 15.18 -26.73 23.35
N PRO A 157 16.03 -27.65 23.83
CA PRO A 157 15.97 -28.06 25.24
C PRO A 157 16.23 -26.90 26.22
N LEU A 158 17.22 -26.05 25.94
CA LEU A 158 17.54 -24.91 26.81
C LEU A 158 16.49 -23.80 26.71
N LEU A 159 15.95 -23.54 25.51
CA LEU A 159 14.83 -22.61 25.32
C LEU A 159 13.59 -23.04 26.10
N ALA A 160 13.25 -24.34 26.05
CA ALA A 160 12.11 -24.90 26.77
C ALA A 160 12.28 -24.83 28.30
N GLU A 161 13.51 -24.92 28.80
CA GLU A 161 13.80 -24.78 30.24
C GLU A 161 13.53 -23.35 30.76
N MET A 162 13.66 -22.35 29.89
CA MET A 162 13.48 -20.93 30.25
C MET A 162 12.09 -20.38 29.89
N ALA A 163 11.27 -21.15 29.19
CA ALA A 163 9.98 -20.72 28.66
C ALA A 163 8.82 -21.48 29.29
N ASP A 164 7.67 -20.80 29.38
CA ASP A 164 6.42 -21.52 29.57
C ASP A 164 6.18 -22.43 28.34
N PRO A 165 5.80 -23.71 28.50
CA PRO A 165 5.62 -24.63 27.38
C PRO A 165 4.62 -24.13 26.32
N SER A 166 3.63 -23.34 26.71
CA SER A 166 2.65 -22.74 25.81
C SER A 166 3.11 -21.42 25.18
N LYS A 167 4.27 -20.89 25.61
CA LYS A 167 4.77 -19.56 25.21
C LYS A 167 6.20 -19.59 24.67
N LEU A 168 6.66 -20.76 24.24
CA LEU A 168 7.84 -20.90 23.38
C LEU A 168 7.39 -20.82 21.91
N TYR A 169 7.51 -19.62 21.33
CA TYR A 169 7.13 -19.34 19.95
C TYR A 169 8.34 -19.57 19.05
N ILE A 170 8.29 -20.60 18.21
CA ILE A 170 9.24 -20.76 17.10
C ILE A 170 8.71 -19.96 15.93
N VAL A 171 9.42 -18.89 15.57
CA VAL A 171 8.95 -17.92 14.58
C VAL A 171 9.56 -18.26 13.22
N GLU A 172 8.70 -18.47 12.23
CA GLU A 172 9.14 -18.71 10.86
C GLU A 172 9.79 -17.45 10.26
N GLY A 173 10.70 -17.64 9.30
CA GLY A 173 11.48 -16.55 8.68
C GLY A 173 12.96 -16.51 9.09
N GLY A 174 13.40 -17.37 10.03
CA GLY A 174 14.80 -17.52 10.41
C GLY A 174 15.33 -16.38 11.28
N ILE A 175 16.61 -16.03 11.12
CA ILE A 175 17.24 -14.97 11.91
C ILE A 175 16.60 -13.60 11.64
N GLY A 176 16.19 -12.92 12.71
CA GLY A 176 15.49 -11.63 12.67
C GLY A 176 13.98 -11.76 12.86
N ALA A 177 13.40 -12.95 12.66
CA ALA A 177 11.96 -13.17 12.84
C ALA A 177 11.54 -13.07 14.31
N GLY A 178 12.35 -13.59 15.25
CA GLY A 178 12.12 -13.46 16.68
C GLY A 178 12.15 -12.01 17.14
N SER A 179 13.16 -11.25 16.66
CA SER A 179 13.29 -9.82 16.88
C SER A 179 12.12 -9.02 16.31
N ASN A 180 11.64 -9.33 15.09
CA ASN A 180 10.44 -8.72 14.52
C ASN A 180 9.19 -9.01 15.35
N MET A 181 9.00 -10.26 15.78
CA MET A 181 7.85 -10.64 16.62
C MET A 181 7.86 -9.90 17.95
N LYS A 182 9.03 -9.79 18.60
CA LYS A 182 9.18 -9.01 19.83
C LYS A 182 8.92 -7.52 19.60
N MET A 183 9.43 -6.94 18.51
CA MET A 183 9.22 -5.54 18.17
C MET A 183 7.72 -5.22 18.02
N VAL A 184 6.99 -6.05 17.27
CA VAL A 184 5.53 -5.91 17.08
C VAL A 184 4.78 -6.03 18.40
N HIS A 185 5.18 -6.98 19.26
CA HIS A 185 4.64 -7.12 20.62
C HIS A 185 4.87 -5.84 21.45
N GLN A 186 6.02 -5.20 21.30
CA GLN A 186 6.35 -3.96 22.02
C GLN A 186 5.55 -2.73 21.54
N VAL A 187 4.90 -2.74 20.36
CA VAL A 187 3.97 -1.67 19.92
C VAL A 187 2.86 -1.46 20.95
N LEU A 188 2.25 -2.56 21.40
CA LEU A 188 1.19 -2.54 22.39
C LEU A 188 1.72 -2.09 23.75
N ALA A 189 2.87 -2.61 24.18
CA ALA A 189 3.51 -2.19 25.42
C ALA A 189 3.78 -0.68 25.43
N ALA A 190 4.36 -0.16 24.34
CA ALA A 190 4.67 1.25 24.17
C ALA A 190 3.44 2.15 24.24
N CYS A 191 2.35 1.78 23.58
CA CYS A 191 1.13 2.58 23.62
C CYS A 191 0.42 2.47 24.97
N GLN A 192 0.33 1.26 25.54
CA GLN A 192 -0.46 1.00 26.74
C GLN A 192 0.19 1.48 28.04
N ILE A 193 1.54 1.49 28.14
CA ILE A 193 2.25 2.09 29.28
C ILE A 193 1.94 3.59 29.35
N LEU A 194 2.08 4.27 28.22
CA LEU A 194 1.81 5.71 28.15
C LEU A 194 0.32 6.00 28.32
N SER A 195 -0.57 5.19 27.75
CA SER A 195 -2.02 5.37 27.91
C SER A 195 -2.47 5.23 29.36
N ALA A 196 -1.83 4.37 30.15
CA ALA A 196 -2.09 4.28 31.59
C ALA A 196 -1.75 5.59 32.31
N SER A 197 -0.62 6.21 31.96
CA SER A 197 -0.22 7.51 32.51
C SER A 197 -1.14 8.64 32.05
N GLU A 198 -1.55 8.62 30.78
CA GLU A 198 -2.48 9.59 30.20
C GLU A 198 -3.86 9.51 30.83
N ALA A 199 -4.39 8.30 31.00
CA ALA A 199 -5.70 8.06 31.59
C ALA A 199 -5.75 8.45 33.07
N MET A 200 -4.73 8.06 33.85
CA MET A 200 -4.66 8.42 35.27
C MET A 200 -4.36 9.90 35.48
N GLY A 201 -3.55 10.52 34.61
CA GLY A 201 -3.35 11.96 34.60
C GLY A 201 -4.63 12.70 34.24
N PHE A 202 -5.40 12.21 33.26
CA PHE A 202 -6.70 12.80 32.92
C PHE A 202 -7.72 12.65 34.05
N ALA A 203 -7.77 11.50 34.71
CA ALA A 203 -8.59 11.28 35.90
C ALA A 203 -8.22 12.28 37.02
N ASP A 204 -6.93 12.50 37.28
CA ASP A 204 -6.46 13.48 38.25
C ASP A 204 -6.92 14.90 37.87
N GLN A 205 -6.76 15.29 36.59
CA GLN A 205 -7.18 16.60 36.08
C GLN A 205 -8.70 16.82 36.18
N LEU A 206 -9.51 15.77 36.02
CA LEU A 206 -10.96 15.80 36.22
C LEU A 206 -11.37 15.87 37.72
N GLY A 207 -10.41 15.69 38.63
CA GLY A 207 -10.62 15.68 40.07
C GLY A 207 -11.19 14.37 40.60
N LEU A 208 -10.96 13.25 39.90
CA LEU A 208 -11.34 11.91 40.38
C LEU A 208 -10.35 11.40 41.42
N ASP A 209 -10.84 10.57 42.34
CA ASP A 209 -9.98 9.75 43.17
C ASP A 209 -9.28 8.69 42.31
N LEU A 210 -7.95 8.66 42.35
CA LEU A 210 -7.16 7.80 41.47
C LEU A 210 -7.30 6.31 41.79
N ALA A 211 -7.51 5.93 43.04
CA ALA A 211 -7.72 4.52 43.38
C ALA A 211 -9.07 4.04 42.83
N LYS A 212 -10.13 4.82 43.00
CA LYS A 212 -11.44 4.52 42.42
C LYS A 212 -11.44 4.53 40.89
N ALA A 213 -10.75 5.49 40.27
CA ALA A 213 -10.62 5.55 38.81
C ALA A 213 -9.88 4.32 38.27
N GLN A 214 -8.81 3.89 38.94
CA GLN A 214 -8.11 2.65 38.62
C GLN A 214 -9.04 1.44 38.69
N GLU A 215 -9.78 1.26 39.79
CA GLU A 215 -10.73 0.16 39.96
C GLU A 215 -11.80 0.15 38.86
N ALA A 216 -12.36 1.32 38.53
CA ALA A 216 -13.38 1.46 37.50
C ALA A 216 -12.86 1.10 36.11
N VAL A 217 -11.64 1.52 35.75
CA VAL A 217 -11.02 1.15 34.47
C VAL A 217 -10.77 -0.35 34.40
N LEU A 218 -10.23 -0.94 35.48
CA LEU A 218 -9.95 -2.39 35.54
C LEU A 218 -11.22 -3.24 35.44
N ALA A 219 -12.35 -2.74 35.94
CA ALA A 219 -13.65 -3.40 35.83
C ALA A 219 -14.37 -3.17 34.49
N SER A 220 -13.80 -2.37 33.58
CA SER A 220 -14.42 -1.98 32.30
C SER A 220 -13.79 -2.68 31.09
N ASP A 221 -14.39 -2.49 29.93
CA ASP A 221 -13.83 -2.95 28.64
C ASP A 221 -12.54 -2.21 28.23
N ALA A 222 -12.13 -1.18 28.97
CA ALA A 222 -10.82 -0.52 28.79
C ALA A 222 -9.66 -1.25 29.50
N TRP A 223 -9.92 -2.39 30.16
CA TRP A 223 -8.88 -3.19 30.77
C TRP A 223 -7.76 -3.53 29.78
N ASN A 224 -6.52 -3.37 30.25
CA ASN A 224 -5.31 -3.80 29.58
C ASN A 224 -4.20 -4.13 30.59
N PHE A 225 -3.31 -5.05 30.21
CA PHE A 225 -2.27 -5.58 31.07
C PHE A 225 -1.32 -4.50 31.61
N MET A 226 -0.94 -3.53 30.78
CA MET A 226 0.00 -2.48 31.19
C MET A 226 -0.64 -1.55 32.22
N PHE A 227 -1.91 -1.19 32.07
CA PHE A 227 -2.65 -0.39 33.06
C PHE A 227 -2.71 -1.09 34.41
N GLU A 228 -3.14 -2.36 34.45
CA GLU A 228 -3.19 -3.16 35.68
C GLU A 228 -1.83 -3.25 36.37
N HIS A 229 -0.77 -3.42 35.58
CA HIS A 229 0.56 -3.56 36.15
C HIS A 229 1.19 -2.24 36.58
N ARG A 230 0.86 -1.07 35.98
CA ARG A 230 1.54 0.22 36.26
C ARG A 230 0.84 1.06 37.30
N THR A 231 -0.49 1.08 37.27
CA THR A 231 -1.28 1.96 38.14
C THR A 231 -1.05 1.73 39.63
N PRO A 232 -0.82 0.50 40.17
CA PRO A 232 -0.46 0.34 41.57
C PRO A 232 0.81 1.10 41.96
N ARG A 233 1.82 1.14 41.08
CA ARG A 233 3.07 1.87 41.33
C ARG A 233 2.90 3.39 41.22
N MET A 234 1.92 3.88 40.47
CA MET A 234 1.57 5.30 40.46
C MET A 234 1.07 5.77 41.82
N LEU A 235 0.45 4.87 42.60
CA LEU A 235 -0.07 5.14 43.94
C LEU A 235 0.96 4.95 45.06
N THR A 236 2.13 4.35 44.76
CA THR A 236 3.19 4.04 45.74
C THR A 236 4.52 4.73 45.40
N GLU A 237 4.47 6.01 45.01
CA GLU A 237 5.65 6.83 44.67
C GLU A 237 6.59 6.17 43.64
N PHE A 238 6.02 5.41 42.69
CA PHE A 238 6.74 4.74 41.60
C PHE A 238 7.73 3.67 42.07
N LYS A 239 7.49 3.05 43.24
CA LYS A 239 8.31 1.98 43.81
C LYS A 239 7.58 0.64 43.88
N PRO A 240 8.30 -0.50 43.74
CA PRO A 240 9.72 -0.60 43.33
C PRO A 240 9.89 -0.25 41.84
N ILE A 241 11.13 0.05 41.41
CA ILE A 241 11.43 0.23 39.99
C ILE A 241 11.39 -1.15 39.32
N ALA A 242 10.32 -1.43 38.60
CA ALA A 242 10.11 -2.68 37.88
C ALA A 242 10.63 -2.60 36.44
N SER A 243 10.50 -1.43 35.81
CA SER A 243 10.93 -1.18 34.43
C SER A 243 11.26 0.29 34.25
N ALA A 244 12.50 0.60 33.85
CA ALA A 244 12.92 2.00 33.68
C ALA A 244 12.35 2.61 32.38
N ILE A 245 12.08 3.92 32.38
CA ILE A 245 11.63 4.66 31.19
C ILE A 245 12.58 4.47 30.00
N LEU A 246 13.89 4.42 30.24
CA LEU A 246 14.89 4.16 29.18
C LEU A 246 14.69 2.81 28.46
N ILE A 247 14.09 1.81 29.09
CA ILE A 247 13.81 0.52 28.45
C ILE A 247 12.73 0.67 27.39
N ILE A 248 11.61 1.31 27.73
CA ILE A 248 10.51 1.49 26.76
C ILE A 248 10.88 2.49 25.66
N ILE A 249 11.74 3.48 25.95
CA ILE A 249 12.30 4.35 24.91
C ILE A 249 13.13 3.56 23.92
N LYS A 250 14.04 2.73 24.41
CA LYS A 250 14.85 1.87 23.53
C LYS A 250 13.96 1.00 22.65
N ASP A 251 12.91 0.38 23.20
CA ASP A 251 11.99 -0.44 22.41
C ASP A 251 11.16 0.38 21.41
N THR A 252 10.68 1.57 21.79
CA THR A 252 9.96 2.46 20.86
C THR A 252 10.82 2.96 19.72
N SER A 253 12.09 3.29 19.99
CA SER A 253 13.04 3.65 18.93
C SER A 253 13.35 2.50 17.97
N ILE A 254 13.35 1.25 18.45
CA ILE A 254 13.43 0.07 17.56
C ILE A 254 12.19 0.01 16.66
N ILE A 255 10.99 0.17 17.22
CA ILE A 255 9.73 0.13 16.47
C ILE A 255 9.70 1.20 15.38
N THR A 256 9.98 2.46 15.72
CA THR A 256 9.90 3.58 14.76
C THR A 256 11.04 3.55 13.73
N ALA A 257 12.22 3.05 14.10
CA ALA A 257 13.31 2.83 13.14
C ALA A 257 12.98 1.71 12.14
N SER A 258 12.50 0.57 12.62
CA SER A 258 12.11 -0.55 11.76
C SER A 258 10.92 -0.19 10.86
N GLY A 259 9.93 0.53 11.39
CA GLY A 259 8.80 1.03 10.59
C GLY A 259 9.26 1.89 9.42
N ARG A 260 10.19 2.84 9.67
CA ARG A 260 10.84 3.62 8.61
C ARG A 260 11.60 2.74 7.61
N GLY A 261 12.30 1.72 8.11
CA GLY A 261 13.06 0.77 7.28
C GLY A 261 12.21 0.00 6.27
N VAL A 262 10.94 -0.30 6.61
CA VAL A 262 10.00 -1.01 5.73
C VAL A 262 8.90 -0.10 5.16
N ALA A 263 9.07 1.23 5.26
CA ALA A 263 8.08 2.22 4.83
C ALA A 263 6.67 2.05 5.45
N PHE A 264 6.61 1.52 6.68
CA PHE A 264 5.38 1.38 7.44
C PHE A 264 5.17 2.55 8.41
N PRO A 265 4.00 3.22 8.39
CA PRO A 265 3.73 4.34 9.30
C PRO A 265 3.35 3.87 10.71
N THR A 266 4.20 4.14 11.71
CA THR A 266 3.93 3.86 13.13
C THR A 266 3.24 5.05 13.81
N LEU A 267 2.00 5.36 13.41
CA LEU A 267 1.25 6.57 13.80
C LEU A 267 1.06 6.75 15.32
N MET A 268 0.73 5.69 16.06
CA MET A 268 0.56 5.70 17.51
C MET A 268 1.91 5.68 18.22
N THR A 269 2.78 4.74 17.83
CA THR A 269 4.08 4.57 18.51
C THR A 269 4.99 5.79 18.31
N SER A 270 4.91 6.48 17.17
CA SER A 270 5.67 7.71 16.94
C SER A 270 5.30 8.81 17.93
N VAL A 271 4.01 8.97 18.25
CA VAL A 271 3.58 9.93 19.28
C VAL A 271 4.06 9.49 20.66
N ALA A 272 3.94 8.19 20.98
CA ALA A 272 4.43 7.66 22.24
C ALA A 272 5.94 7.92 22.44
N GLU A 273 6.75 7.66 21.42
CA GLU A 273 8.20 7.91 21.43
C GLU A 273 8.53 9.38 21.75
N GLN A 274 7.84 10.33 21.12
CA GLN A 274 8.07 11.77 21.38
C GLN A 274 7.72 12.16 22.83
N VAL A 275 6.64 11.60 23.38
CA VAL A 275 6.27 11.84 24.78
C VAL A 275 7.31 11.22 25.71
N TYR A 276 7.79 10.01 25.43
CA TYR A 276 8.85 9.40 26.21
C TYR A 276 10.15 10.21 26.18
N PHE A 277 10.55 10.78 25.03
CA PHE A 277 11.71 11.68 24.96
C PHE A 277 11.55 12.93 25.82
N SER A 278 10.32 13.45 25.97
CA SER A 278 10.06 14.58 26.86
C SER A 278 10.33 14.28 28.35
N ALA A 279 10.24 13.00 28.76
CA ALA A 279 10.59 12.55 30.10
C ALA A 279 12.12 12.52 30.31
N ILE A 280 12.88 12.17 29.27
CA ILE A 280 14.35 12.18 29.32
C ILE A 280 14.89 13.58 29.53
N GLY A 281 14.33 14.58 28.83
CA GLY A 281 14.69 15.98 29.03
C GLY A 281 14.48 16.49 30.47
N ARG A 282 13.67 15.78 31.28
CA ARG A 282 13.40 16.07 32.69
C ARG A 282 14.23 15.22 33.66
N GLY A 283 15.09 14.35 33.15
CA GLY A 283 15.92 13.45 33.97
C GLY A 283 15.21 12.20 34.49
N PHE A 284 14.03 11.86 33.97
CA PHE A 284 13.24 10.72 34.47
C PHE A 284 13.70 9.35 33.93
N GLY A 285 14.77 9.29 33.14
CA GLY A 285 15.12 8.08 32.38
C GLY A 285 15.32 6.81 33.22
N SER A 286 15.88 6.94 34.43
CA SER A 286 16.09 5.82 35.37
C SER A 286 14.88 5.49 36.23
N ASP A 287 13.84 6.33 36.22
CA ASP A 287 12.65 6.14 37.03
C ASP A 287 11.76 5.04 36.43
N ASP A 288 10.87 4.49 37.24
CA ASP A 288 9.90 3.49 36.77
C ASP A 288 8.99 4.08 35.67
N ASP A 289 8.62 3.25 34.70
CA ASP A 289 7.76 3.63 33.58
C ASP A 289 6.35 4.10 34.02
N SER A 290 5.90 3.74 35.23
CA SER A 290 4.69 4.30 35.85
C SER A 290 4.80 5.79 36.21
N SER A 291 6.01 6.32 36.35
CA SER A 291 6.24 7.71 36.77
C SER A 291 5.95 8.75 35.68
N LEU A 292 5.62 8.31 34.46
CA LEU A 292 5.25 9.16 33.33
C LEU A 292 3.95 9.94 33.56
N ILE A 293 3.11 9.52 34.52
CA ILE A 293 1.94 10.31 34.96
C ILE A 293 2.33 11.76 35.34
N ARG A 294 3.56 11.98 35.80
CA ARG A 294 4.09 13.33 36.09
C ARG A 294 3.99 14.27 34.88
N LEU A 295 4.17 13.78 33.65
CA LEU A 295 4.05 14.59 32.44
C LEU A 295 2.63 15.15 32.21
N TYR A 296 1.63 14.49 32.79
CA TYR A 296 0.21 14.84 32.67
C TYR A 296 -0.29 15.72 33.81
N ASN A 297 0.38 15.66 34.97
CA ASN A 297 0.04 16.44 36.17
C ASN A 297 0.91 17.69 36.31
N GLU A 298 2.04 17.76 35.61
CA GLU A 298 2.87 18.96 35.53
C GLU A 298 2.05 20.15 35.01
N GLY A 299 1.95 21.20 35.81
CA GLY A 299 1.23 22.42 35.42
C GLY A 299 -0.26 22.43 35.75
N LYS A 300 -0.79 21.35 36.35
CA LYS A 300 -2.15 21.32 36.91
C LYS A 300 -2.38 22.55 37.81
N GLY A 301 -3.49 23.25 37.56
CA GLY A 301 -3.87 24.46 38.29
C GLY A 301 -3.05 25.73 37.98
N LYS A 302 -2.04 25.68 37.09
CA LYS A 302 -1.20 26.84 36.75
C LYS A 302 -1.76 27.72 35.62
N VAL A 303 -2.76 27.25 34.88
CA VAL A 303 -3.35 27.94 33.71
C VAL A 303 -4.59 28.79 34.04
N GLY A 304 -4.87 29.01 35.33
CA GLY A 304 -6.07 29.71 35.81
C GLY A 304 -7.29 28.77 35.97
N PRO A 305 -8.47 29.32 36.32
CA PRO A 305 -9.67 28.52 36.49
C PRO A 305 -10.12 27.93 35.15
N VAL A 306 -10.31 26.61 35.13
CA VAL A 306 -10.81 25.85 33.99
C VAL A 306 -12.00 25.02 34.45
N HIS A 307 -13.01 24.89 33.60
CA HIS A 307 -14.24 24.17 33.91
C HIS A 307 -14.56 23.18 32.78
N GLY A 308 -14.79 21.92 33.17
CA GLY A 308 -15.29 20.87 32.29
C GLY A 308 -16.82 20.90 32.18
N LEU A 309 -17.36 20.10 31.27
CA LEU A 309 -18.79 19.83 31.13
C LEU A 309 -19.26 18.65 31.99
N ALA A 310 -18.38 17.70 32.31
CA ALA A 310 -18.74 16.54 33.12
C ALA A 310 -18.82 16.94 34.61
N GLU A 311 -20.00 16.80 35.20
CA GLU A 311 -20.26 17.23 36.58
C GLU A 311 -20.10 16.07 37.58
N SER A 312 -20.62 14.90 37.25
CA SER A 312 -20.62 13.73 38.13
C SER A 312 -19.34 12.89 38.03
N GLU A 313 -19.01 12.15 39.10
CA GLU A 313 -17.89 11.19 39.08
C GLU A 313 -18.08 10.11 37.99
N ALA A 314 -19.32 9.69 37.74
CA ALA A 314 -19.65 8.68 36.73
C ALA A 314 -19.37 9.17 35.30
N GLU A 315 -19.78 10.39 34.97
CA GLU A 315 -19.50 11.00 33.66
C GLU A 315 -18.00 11.16 33.43
N LYS A 316 -17.28 11.69 34.43
CA LYS A 316 -15.82 11.86 34.37
C LYS A 316 -15.10 10.53 34.19
N THR A 317 -15.53 9.49 34.91
CA THR A 317 -14.97 8.14 34.79
C THR A 317 -15.22 7.56 33.40
N ALA A 318 -16.41 7.77 32.83
CA ALA A 318 -16.73 7.33 31.47
C ALA A 318 -15.79 7.97 30.43
N LEU A 319 -15.46 9.25 30.56
CA LEU A 319 -14.50 9.92 29.67
C LEU A 319 -13.10 9.28 29.70
N VAL A 320 -12.62 8.88 30.89
CA VAL A 320 -11.34 8.19 31.05
C VAL A 320 -11.36 6.81 30.37
N VAL A 321 -12.45 6.07 30.54
CA VAL A 321 -12.66 4.76 29.90
C VAL A 321 -12.73 4.90 28.38
N ASP A 322 -13.48 5.87 27.87
CA ASP A 322 -13.67 6.11 26.44
C ASP A 322 -12.38 6.58 25.74
N LEU A 323 -11.58 7.41 26.43
CA LEU A 323 -10.22 7.79 26.01
C LEU A 323 -9.36 6.53 25.80
N LEU A 324 -9.31 5.64 26.80
CA LEU A 324 -8.53 4.42 26.73
C LEU A 324 -9.00 3.50 25.60
N LYS A 325 -10.30 3.30 25.44
CA LYS A 325 -10.85 2.44 24.37
C LYS A 325 -10.39 2.90 22.99
N GLY A 326 -10.44 4.21 22.72
CA GLY A 326 -9.95 4.79 21.47
C GLY A 326 -8.47 4.50 21.21
N ILE A 327 -7.63 4.70 22.23
CA ILE A 327 -6.18 4.44 22.15
C ILE A 327 -5.91 2.95 21.91
N LEU A 328 -6.59 2.07 22.65
CA LEU A 328 -6.41 0.62 22.57
C LEU A 328 -6.77 0.08 21.18
N ILE A 329 -7.89 0.53 20.59
CA ILE A 329 -8.31 0.14 19.24
C ILE A 329 -7.23 0.50 18.21
N CYS A 330 -6.71 1.72 18.26
CA CYS A 330 -5.68 2.17 17.31
C CYS A 330 -4.35 1.44 17.51
N SER A 331 -3.93 1.19 18.76
CA SER A 331 -2.69 0.46 19.05
C SER A 331 -2.76 -1.02 18.63
N ALA A 332 -3.93 -1.67 18.77
CA ALA A 332 -4.18 -3.02 18.28
C ALA A 332 -4.07 -3.08 16.75
N ALA A 333 -4.70 -2.13 16.07
CA ALA A 333 -4.63 -2.01 14.61
C ALA A 333 -3.20 -1.77 14.11
N GLU A 334 -2.46 -0.84 14.71
CA GLU A 334 -1.05 -0.59 14.36
C GLU A 334 -0.18 -1.83 14.55
N SER A 335 -0.32 -2.54 15.68
CA SER A 335 0.48 -3.74 15.98
C SER A 335 0.22 -4.85 14.96
N LEU A 336 -1.04 -5.21 14.69
CA LEU A 336 -1.37 -6.26 13.73
C LEU A 336 -1.07 -5.87 12.27
N ALA A 337 -1.26 -4.60 11.90
CA ALA A 337 -0.87 -4.12 10.58
C ALA A 337 0.65 -4.13 10.40
N PHE A 338 1.41 -3.79 11.44
CA PHE A 338 2.86 -3.83 11.36
C PHE A 338 3.36 -5.27 11.27
N ALA A 339 2.74 -6.20 12.03
CA ALA A 339 3.00 -7.63 11.94
C ALA A 339 2.84 -8.16 10.52
N HIS A 340 1.75 -7.78 9.86
CA HIS A 340 1.48 -8.14 8.47
C HIS A 340 2.57 -7.58 7.54
N ALA A 341 2.92 -6.30 7.70
CA ALA A 341 3.92 -5.63 6.87
C ALA A 341 5.33 -6.23 6.97
N VAL A 342 5.69 -6.81 8.13
CA VAL A 342 6.98 -7.49 8.34
C VAL A 342 6.92 -9.01 8.11
N GLY A 343 5.81 -9.53 7.58
CA GLY A 343 5.66 -10.92 7.17
C GLY A 343 5.56 -11.94 8.30
N LEU A 344 5.03 -11.55 9.46
CA LEU A 344 4.81 -12.46 10.59
C LEU A 344 3.47 -13.20 10.48
N ASP A 345 3.41 -14.39 11.09
CA ASP A 345 2.14 -15.08 11.32
C ASP A 345 1.28 -14.30 12.32
N LEU A 346 0.15 -13.79 11.82
CA LEU A 346 -0.77 -12.98 12.60
C LEU A 346 -1.46 -13.74 13.73
N ASP A 347 -1.71 -15.05 13.60
CA ASP A 347 -2.29 -15.83 14.70
C ASP A 347 -1.29 -15.99 15.83
N GLN A 348 -0.03 -16.25 15.49
CA GLN A 348 1.05 -16.39 16.47
C GLN A 348 1.30 -15.06 17.20
N VAL A 349 1.31 -13.94 16.46
CA VAL A 349 1.43 -12.59 17.03
C VAL A 349 0.24 -12.28 17.94
N TYR A 350 -0.98 -12.58 17.50
CA TYR A 350 -2.19 -12.36 18.29
C TYR A 350 -2.16 -13.16 19.59
N ASP A 351 -1.83 -14.45 19.54
CA ASP A 351 -1.70 -15.31 20.72
C ASP A 351 -0.68 -14.77 21.72
N LEU A 352 0.52 -14.39 21.24
CA LEU A 352 1.54 -13.76 22.08
C LEU A 352 1.00 -12.49 22.74
N CYS A 353 0.36 -11.61 21.96
CA CYS A 353 -0.11 -10.32 22.45
C CYS A 353 -1.19 -10.47 23.51
N ILE A 354 -2.19 -11.33 23.33
CA ILE A 354 -3.27 -11.52 24.31
C ILE A 354 -2.83 -12.22 25.60
N ASN A 355 -1.76 -13.03 25.54
CA ASN A 355 -1.26 -13.85 26.66
C ASN A 355 0.01 -13.29 27.32
N ALA A 356 0.41 -12.07 26.95
CA ALA A 356 1.57 -11.38 27.50
C ALA A 356 1.30 -9.87 27.67
N ALA A 357 2.36 -9.08 27.60
CA ALA A 357 2.36 -7.66 27.92
C ALA A 357 1.51 -6.75 27.00
N GLY A 358 0.90 -7.31 25.94
CA GLY A 358 0.02 -6.57 25.01
C GLY A 358 -1.48 -6.77 25.28
N GLY A 359 -1.84 -7.61 26.24
CA GLY A 359 -3.22 -8.08 26.42
C GLY A 359 -4.18 -6.95 26.77
N SER A 360 -5.32 -6.90 26.09
CA SER A 360 -6.43 -6.00 26.42
C SER A 360 -7.76 -6.62 26.02
N THR A 361 -8.85 -6.18 26.65
CA THR A 361 -10.20 -6.61 26.29
C THR A 361 -10.51 -6.22 24.84
N ILE A 362 -10.12 -5.01 24.45
CA ILE A 362 -10.25 -4.52 23.08
C ILE A 362 -9.54 -5.43 22.07
N LEU A 363 -8.26 -5.75 22.28
CA LEU A 363 -7.52 -6.61 21.34
C LEU A 363 -8.18 -7.98 21.17
N LYS A 364 -8.67 -8.59 22.26
CA LYS A 364 -9.38 -9.87 22.20
C LYS A 364 -10.66 -9.78 21.36
N ASN A 365 -11.34 -8.64 21.41
CA ASN A 365 -12.59 -8.42 20.69
C ASN A 365 -12.37 -8.07 19.21
N VAL A 366 -11.41 -7.19 18.89
CA VAL A 366 -11.22 -6.68 17.51
C VAL A 366 -10.12 -7.39 16.74
N GLY A 367 -9.19 -8.07 17.42
CA GLY A 367 -8.04 -8.73 16.82
C GLY A 367 -8.42 -9.78 15.78
N PRO A 368 -9.32 -10.74 16.08
CA PRO A 368 -9.74 -11.76 15.12
C PRO A 368 -10.30 -11.17 13.81
N ASP A 369 -11.07 -10.09 13.91
CA ASP A 369 -11.61 -9.39 12.73
C ASP A 369 -10.49 -8.75 11.90
N ILE A 370 -9.55 -8.06 12.55
CA ILE A 370 -8.38 -7.44 11.90
C ILE A 370 -7.53 -8.50 11.18
N ILE A 371 -7.26 -9.64 11.80
CA ILE A 371 -6.47 -10.73 11.21
C ILE A 371 -7.20 -11.30 9.99
N LYS A 372 -8.51 -11.50 10.10
CA LYS A 372 -9.35 -11.96 9.00
C LYS A 372 -9.29 -11.00 7.80
N ALA A 373 -9.27 -9.68 8.05
CA ALA A 373 -9.08 -8.66 6.99
C ALA A 373 -7.84 -8.94 6.14
N PHE A 374 -6.70 -9.09 6.81
CA PHE A 374 -5.41 -9.27 6.14
C PHE A 374 -5.34 -10.60 5.38
N ARG A 375 -6.03 -11.64 5.85
CA ARG A 375 -6.09 -12.94 5.16
C ARG A 375 -6.95 -12.92 3.91
N GLU A 376 -8.12 -12.30 4.00
CA GLU A 376 -9.11 -12.36 2.93
C GLU A 376 -8.84 -11.34 1.81
N GLY A 377 -7.88 -10.43 2.00
CA GLY A 377 -7.59 -9.35 1.05
C GLY A 377 -8.81 -8.48 0.78
N THR A 378 -9.80 -8.51 1.69
CA THR A 378 -11.03 -7.77 1.53
C THR A 378 -10.74 -6.31 1.82
N ALA A 379 -11.03 -5.43 0.86
CA ALA A 379 -11.15 -4.01 1.15
C ALA A 379 -12.12 -3.89 2.33
N ALA A 380 -11.64 -3.47 3.50
CA ALA A 380 -12.43 -3.45 4.73
C ALA A 380 -13.49 -2.32 4.73
N GLN A 381 -13.84 -1.81 3.54
CA GLN A 381 -15.01 -0.99 3.25
C GLN A 381 -16.33 -1.79 3.37
N GLY A 382 -16.29 -3.13 3.43
CA GLY A 382 -17.47 -3.98 3.62
C GLY A 382 -17.83 -4.30 5.08
N TRP A 383 -17.15 -3.70 6.06
CA TRP A 383 -17.30 -4.04 7.48
C TRP A 383 -18.39 -3.23 8.15
N THR A 384 -19.64 -3.57 7.88
CA THR A 384 -20.77 -3.06 8.64
C THR A 384 -20.82 -3.71 10.02
N ALA A 385 -21.08 -2.95 11.07
CA ALA A 385 -21.31 -3.49 12.40
C ALA A 385 -22.51 -4.46 12.34
N ARG A 386 -22.26 -5.78 12.44
CA ARG A 386 -23.35 -6.78 12.45
C ARG A 386 -23.98 -6.82 13.84
N GLY A 387 -25.23 -6.38 13.97
CA GLY A 387 -26.05 -6.51 15.20
C GLY A 387 -25.94 -5.31 16.16
N ASN A 388 -26.32 -5.51 17.43
CA ASN A 388 -26.38 -4.49 18.48
C ASN A 388 -25.00 -4.05 19.05
N GLY A 389 -23.91 -4.27 18.29
CA GLY A 389 -22.54 -3.99 18.73
C GLY A 389 -22.15 -2.52 18.55
N THR A 390 -21.25 -2.02 19.40
CA THR A 390 -20.69 -0.66 19.35
C THR A 390 -19.90 -0.47 18.06
N GLY A 391 -20.34 0.44 17.18
CA GLY A 391 -19.64 0.75 15.93
C GLY A 391 -18.44 1.67 16.13
N LEU A 392 -17.55 1.76 15.14
CA LEU A 392 -16.39 2.67 15.15
C LEU A 392 -16.82 4.14 15.30
N LYS A 393 -17.98 4.51 14.73
CA LYS A 393 -18.57 5.84 14.87
C LYS A 393 -18.92 6.18 16.31
N GLU A 394 -19.53 5.26 17.05
CA GLU A 394 -19.87 5.48 18.46
C GLU A 394 -18.61 5.64 19.32
N ILE A 395 -17.58 4.83 19.08
CA ILE A 395 -16.28 4.99 19.73
C ILE A 395 -15.68 6.37 19.39
N ALA A 396 -15.76 6.79 18.13
CA ALA A 396 -15.24 8.09 17.71
C ALA A 396 -15.95 9.24 18.43
N ASP A 397 -17.26 9.19 18.57
CA ASP A 397 -18.05 10.23 19.22
C ASP A 397 -17.72 10.32 20.73
N LYS A 398 -17.60 9.18 21.40
CA LYS A 398 -17.18 9.10 22.81
C LYS A 398 -15.74 9.57 23.03
N LEU A 399 -14.81 9.16 22.17
CA LEU A 399 -13.42 9.63 22.22
C LEU A 399 -13.33 11.14 21.94
N ASN A 400 -14.12 11.65 20.99
CA ASN A 400 -14.20 13.09 20.73
C ASN A 400 -14.63 13.85 21.99
N ALA A 401 -15.66 13.39 22.69
CA ALA A 401 -16.12 14.00 23.94
C ALA A 401 -15.01 14.02 25.01
N ALA A 402 -14.29 12.91 25.20
CA ALA A 402 -13.17 12.84 26.14
C ALA A 402 -12.02 13.81 25.78
N VAL A 403 -11.66 13.87 24.50
CA VAL A 403 -10.60 14.76 24.02
C VAL A 403 -11.00 16.24 24.13
N GLU A 404 -12.25 16.59 23.78
CA GLU A 404 -12.77 17.95 23.92
C GLU A 404 -12.83 18.38 25.39
N GLU A 405 -13.23 17.49 26.29
CA GLU A 405 -13.22 17.77 27.73
C GLU A 405 -11.78 18.01 28.22
N GLY A 406 -10.82 17.16 27.82
CA GLY A 406 -9.40 17.37 28.11
C GLY A 406 -8.90 18.74 27.65
N GLN A 407 -9.30 19.19 26.45
CA GLN A 407 -8.96 20.51 25.93
C GLN A 407 -9.60 21.66 26.73
N ARG A 408 -10.82 21.49 27.24
CA ARG A 408 -11.50 22.47 28.11
C ARG A 408 -10.74 22.64 29.42
N ILE A 409 -10.39 21.53 30.07
CA ILE A 409 -9.68 21.53 31.36
C ILE A 409 -8.16 21.65 31.23
N LYS A 410 -7.64 21.81 30.01
CA LYS A 410 -6.20 21.92 29.71
C LYS A 410 -5.39 20.70 30.13
N ALA A 411 -6.00 19.51 30.14
CA ALA A 411 -5.31 18.25 30.30
C ALA A 411 -4.62 17.84 28.99
N PRO A 412 -3.31 17.53 29.00
CA PRO A 412 -2.62 17.03 27.80
C PRO A 412 -3.07 15.59 27.51
N LEU A 413 -3.59 15.33 26.30
CA LEU A 413 -4.04 14.00 25.86
C LEU A 413 -3.33 13.61 24.55
N PHE A 414 -2.05 13.23 24.62
CA PHE A 414 -1.22 13.02 23.44
C PHE A 414 -1.69 11.83 22.59
N LEU A 415 -1.85 10.66 23.21
CA LEU A 415 -2.32 9.46 22.51
C LEU A 415 -3.81 9.56 22.17
N GLY A 416 -4.62 10.17 23.05
CA GLY A 416 -6.04 10.41 22.80
C GLY A 416 -6.30 11.24 21.55
N ASN A 417 -5.57 12.36 21.39
CA ASN A 417 -5.66 13.18 20.19
C ASN A 417 -5.22 12.41 18.94
N GLN A 418 -4.17 11.58 19.04
CA GLN A 418 -3.71 10.81 17.90
C GLN A 418 -4.69 9.70 17.50
N ALA A 419 -5.23 8.97 18.47
CA ALA A 419 -6.28 7.98 18.25
C ALA A 419 -7.51 8.62 17.61
N ARG A 420 -7.91 9.81 18.08
CA ARG A 420 -9.01 10.59 17.50
C ARG A 420 -8.75 10.89 16.02
N ASN A 421 -7.56 11.39 15.67
CA ASN A 421 -7.21 11.69 14.29
C ASN A 421 -7.27 10.44 13.40
N ILE A 422 -6.71 9.31 13.87
CA ILE A 422 -6.70 8.04 13.12
C ILE A 422 -8.12 7.53 12.87
N ILE A 423 -8.97 7.51 13.90
CA ILE A 423 -10.35 7.03 13.80
C ILE A 423 -11.18 7.95 12.90
N GLN A 424 -11.01 9.27 13.00
CA GLN A 424 -11.70 10.22 12.12
C GLN A 424 -11.31 10.02 10.65
N LEU A 425 -10.03 9.82 10.36
CA LEU A 425 -9.55 9.53 9.00
C LEU A 425 -10.12 8.19 8.48
N ALA A 426 -10.23 7.18 9.35
CA ALA A 426 -10.83 5.90 8.98
C ALA A 426 -12.32 6.04 8.62
N LEU A 427 -13.06 6.87 9.37
CA LEU A 427 -14.49 7.15 9.10
C LEU A 427 -14.73 8.01 7.87
N GLN A 428 -13.80 8.90 7.50
CA GLN A 428 -13.92 9.72 6.28
C GLN A 428 -13.81 8.87 5.00
N SER A 429 -13.05 7.77 5.06
CA SER A 429 -12.72 6.93 3.90
C SER A 429 -13.63 5.70 3.75
N GLY A 430 -14.65 5.54 4.59
CA GLY A 430 -15.51 4.35 4.62
C GLY A 430 -16.99 4.66 4.90
N PRO A 431 -17.87 3.64 4.84
CA PRO A 431 -19.29 3.81 5.12
C PRO A 431 -19.55 4.23 6.58
N PRO A 432 -20.73 4.81 6.90
CA PRO A 432 -21.01 5.35 8.22
C PRO A 432 -21.11 4.30 9.35
N ASP A 433 -21.29 3.03 9.04
CA ASP A 433 -21.59 1.93 9.97
C ASP A 433 -20.40 0.97 10.19
N LEU A 434 -19.17 1.48 10.10
CA LEU A 434 -17.96 0.68 10.26
C LEU A 434 -17.88 -0.06 11.61
N ALA A 435 -17.49 -1.34 11.58
CA ALA A 435 -17.10 -2.10 12.77
C ALA A 435 -15.81 -1.54 13.40
N MET A 436 -15.59 -1.74 14.70
CA MET A 436 -14.42 -1.20 15.42
C MET A 436 -13.07 -1.57 14.78
N GLY A 437 -12.92 -2.82 14.33
CA GLY A 437 -11.68 -3.29 13.71
C GLY A 437 -11.34 -2.57 12.38
N ALA A 438 -12.31 -1.92 11.73
CA ALA A 438 -12.11 -1.27 10.44
C ALA A 438 -11.14 -0.09 10.52
N VAL A 439 -10.77 0.38 11.73
CA VAL A 439 -9.71 1.37 11.92
C VAL A 439 -8.38 0.95 11.27
N VAL A 440 -8.14 -0.36 11.11
CA VAL A 440 -6.94 -0.90 10.46
C VAL A 440 -6.82 -0.46 8.99
N ASN A 441 -7.94 -0.04 8.38
CA ASN A 441 -7.94 0.57 7.06
C ASN A 441 -7.01 1.77 6.95
N ARG A 442 -6.67 2.46 8.04
CA ARG A 442 -5.69 3.54 7.96
C ARG A 442 -4.30 3.05 7.54
N TRP A 443 -3.97 1.80 7.88
CA TRP A 443 -2.73 1.13 7.47
C TRP A 443 -2.91 0.26 6.23
N ASN A 444 -4.14 -0.14 5.91
CA ASN A 444 -4.47 -0.91 4.71
C ASN A 444 -4.70 -0.02 3.47
N SER A 445 -5.08 1.25 3.66
CA SER A 445 -5.30 2.23 2.58
C SER A 445 -3.98 2.67 1.94
N GLY A 446 -3.47 1.84 1.04
CA GLY A 446 -2.85 2.30 -0.21
C GLY A 446 -1.74 3.34 -0.11
N ILE A 447 -0.72 3.13 0.73
CA ILE A 447 0.62 3.69 0.43
C ILE A 447 1.30 2.90 -0.70
N GLN A 448 0.74 1.78 -1.17
CA GLN A 448 1.50 0.89 -2.05
C GLN A 448 1.20 0.96 -3.55
N HIS A 449 -0.02 1.13 -4.08
CA HIS A 449 -0.18 0.67 -5.48
C HIS A 449 -0.16 1.72 -6.60
N MET A 450 -0.61 2.97 -6.39
CA MET A 450 -0.32 4.02 -7.39
C MET A 450 1.15 4.45 -7.31
N GLU A 451 1.74 4.46 -6.12
CA GLU A 451 3.19 4.58 -5.98
C GLU A 451 3.88 3.40 -6.64
N ASP A 452 3.62 2.12 -6.38
CA ASP A 452 4.37 1.03 -7.04
C ASP A 452 4.29 1.04 -8.58
N ALA A 453 3.12 1.36 -9.17
CA ALA A 453 2.97 1.48 -10.62
C ALA A 453 3.70 2.70 -11.22
N THR A 454 3.91 3.76 -10.43
CA THR A 454 4.60 4.98 -10.85
C THR A 454 6.03 5.08 -10.31
N ARG A 455 6.40 4.30 -9.28
CA ARG A 455 7.63 4.37 -8.49
C ARG A 455 8.78 3.80 -9.27
N GLN A 456 8.56 2.69 -9.97
CA GLN A 456 9.51 2.19 -10.97
C GLN A 456 9.82 3.26 -12.01
N HIS A 457 8.82 4.02 -12.49
CA HIS A 457 9.04 5.11 -13.42
C HIS A 457 9.80 6.30 -12.79
N PHE A 458 9.24 6.92 -11.75
CA PHE A 458 9.77 8.18 -11.19
C PHE A 458 11.07 8.00 -10.40
N PHE A 459 11.34 6.83 -9.81
CA PHE A 459 12.56 6.60 -9.02
C PHE A 459 13.65 5.83 -9.78
N HIS A 460 13.30 4.97 -10.75
CA HIS A 460 14.26 4.11 -11.45
C HIS A 460 14.45 4.43 -12.94
N HIS A 461 13.47 5.03 -13.62
CA HIS A 461 13.53 5.34 -15.07
C HIS A 461 13.72 6.84 -15.33
N GLY A 462 14.97 7.27 -15.46
CA GLY A 462 15.34 8.69 -15.62
C GLY A 462 16.72 9.06 -15.09
N ARG A 463 17.50 8.08 -14.65
CA ARG A 463 18.89 8.23 -14.18
C ARG A 463 19.86 7.61 -15.20
N PRO A 464 21.12 8.05 -15.28
CA PRO A 464 22.13 7.35 -16.07
C PRO A 464 22.25 5.89 -15.61
N GLY A 465 22.12 4.92 -16.52
CA GLY A 465 22.22 3.48 -16.20
C GLY A 465 20.90 2.73 -15.98
N SER A 466 19.73 3.35 -16.22
CA SER A 466 18.43 2.66 -16.16
C SER A 466 18.35 1.46 -17.14
N ASN A 467 17.71 0.36 -16.71
CA ASN A 467 17.58 -0.87 -17.50
C ASN A 467 16.63 -0.68 -18.70
N ALA A 468 17.17 -0.77 -19.92
CA ALA A 468 16.43 -0.55 -21.17
C ALA A 468 15.23 -1.50 -21.35
N LYS A 469 15.31 -2.74 -20.87
CA LYS A 469 14.23 -3.74 -21.00
C LYS A 469 13.06 -3.45 -20.06
N GLU A 470 13.34 -2.90 -18.88
CA GLU A 470 12.31 -2.48 -17.93
C GLU A 470 11.57 -1.23 -18.41
N MET A 471 12.31 -0.27 -18.98
CA MET A 471 11.72 0.94 -19.58
C MET A 471 10.75 0.63 -20.72
N GLN A 472 11.05 -0.38 -21.56
CA GLN A 472 10.16 -0.82 -22.63
C GLN A 472 8.83 -1.38 -22.13
N ASN A 473 8.79 -1.91 -20.90
CA ASN A 473 7.58 -2.50 -20.31
C ASN A 473 6.77 -1.50 -19.46
N CYS A 474 7.26 -0.27 -19.29
CA CYS A 474 6.62 0.75 -18.46
C CYS A 474 5.70 1.67 -19.30
N HIS A 475 4.40 1.70 -18.98
CA HIS A 475 3.41 2.53 -19.66
C HIS A 475 3.77 4.03 -19.68
N PHE A 476 4.31 4.57 -18.58
CA PHE A 476 4.72 5.96 -18.52
C PHE A 476 5.92 6.26 -19.42
N CYS A 477 6.89 5.34 -19.53
CA CYS A 477 8.00 5.47 -20.48
C CYS A 477 7.51 5.44 -21.93
N GLN A 478 6.57 4.54 -22.26
CA GLN A 478 5.97 4.44 -23.60
C GLN A 478 5.20 5.72 -23.98
N ILE A 479 4.40 6.26 -23.06
CA ILE A 479 3.68 7.52 -23.30
C ILE A 479 4.66 8.70 -23.44
N ARG A 480 5.72 8.75 -22.61
CA ARG A 480 6.73 9.81 -22.70
C ARG A 480 7.60 9.73 -23.95
N SER A 481 7.69 8.56 -24.60
CA SER A 481 8.41 8.45 -25.87
C SER A 481 7.65 9.04 -27.06
N PHE A 482 6.36 9.35 -26.90
CA PHE A 482 5.61 10.04 -27.94
C PHE A 482 6.14 11.46 -28.12
N ALA A 483 6.44 11.84 -29.37
CA ALA A 483 7.05 13.13 -29.70
C ALA A 483 6.25 14.34 -29.20
N THR A 484 4.92 14.20 -29.10
CA THR A 484 4.00 15.27 -28.65
C THR A 484 3.79 15.33 -27.14
N HIS A 485 4.30 14.38 -26.35
CA HIS A 485 3.96 14.27 -24.93
C HIS A 485 4.39 15.49 -24.10
N SER A 486 5.51 16.13 -24.44
CA SER A 486 6.04 17.29 -23.72
C SER A 486 5.15 18.54 -23.84
N THR A 487 4.36 18.64 -24.90
CA THR A 487 3.47 19.79 -25.17
C THR A 487 1.99 19.42 -25.04
N ILE A 488 1.63 18.17 -25.36
CA ILE A 488 0.26 17.65 -25.45
C ILE A 488 0.21 16.31 -24.70
N PRO A 489 0.27 16.34 -23.35
CA PRO A 489 0.48 15.15 -22.55
C PRO A 489 -0.71 14.18 -22.57
N ILE A 490 -0.39 12.90 -22.40
CA ILE A 490 -1.34 11.85 -22.00
C ILE A 490 -1.05 11.53 -20.54
N THR A 491 -2.05 11.61 -19.68
CA THR A 491 -1.92 11.29 -18.25
C THR A 491 -2.80 10.12 -17.88
N ILE A 492 -2.43 9.38 -16.83
CA ILE A 492 -3.22 8.27 -16.27
C ILE A 492 -3.48 8.60 -14.81
N VAL A 493 -4.74 8.60 -14.38
CA VAL A 493 -5.14 8.94 -13.01
C VAL A 493 -6.23 7.97 -12.54
N ASN A 494 -6.02 7.30 -11.40
CA ASN A 494 -7.07 6.54 -10.74
C ASN A 494 -7.35 7.15 -9.36
N LYS A 495 -8.61 7.51 -9.10
CA LYS A 495 -9.09 8.01 -7.80
C LYS A 495 -10.24 7.19 -7.23
N GLU A 496 -10.73 6.20 -7.97
CA GLU A 496 -11.97 5.46 -7.66
C GLU A 496 -11.67 4.11 -6.98
N ASP A 497 -10.66 3.38 -7.47
CA ASP A 497 -10.33 2.06 -6.97
C ASP A 497 -8.83 1.73 -7.12
N GLU A 498 -8.47 0.49 -6.84
CA GLU A 498 -7.09 -0.02 -6.93
C GLU A 498 -6.74 -0.62 -8.31
N ALA A 499 -7.61 -0.50 -9.30
CA ALA A 499 -7.36 -1.08 -10.61
C ALA A 499 -6.13 -0.40 -11.27
N VAL A 500 -5.29 -1.21 -11.89
CA VAL A 500 -4.18 -0.76 -12.76
C VAL A 500 -4.45 -1.14 -14.21
N LEU A 501 -3.82 -0.44 -15.15
CA LEU A 501 -3.81 -0.87 -16.55
C LEU A 501 -3.14 -2.24 -16.66
N ASN A 502 -3.68 -3.11 -17.52
CA ASN A 502 -3.11 -4.42 -17.80
C ASN A 502 -1.60 -4.31 -18.09
N PRO A 503 -0.70 -4.95 -17.32
CA PRO A 503 0.75 -4.83 -17.50
C PRO A 503 1.29 -5.27 -18.86
N ASN A 504 0.54 -6.14 -19.55
CA ASN A 504 0.87 -6.63 -20.89
C ASN A 504 0.40 -5.67 -22.00
N PHE A 505 -0.32 -4.60 -21.66
CA PHE A 505 -0.71 -3.58 -22.61
C PHE A 505 0.51 -2.74 -23.07
N ARG A 506 0.45 -2.22 -24.28
CA ARG A 506 1.48 -1.35 -24.86
C ARG A 506 0.86 -0.11 -25.48
N PHE A 507 1.36 1.05 -25.10
CA PHE A 507 1.02 2.30 -25.77
C PHE A 507 1.78 2.43 -27.09
N ILE A 508 1.04 2.69 -28.17
CA ILE A 508 1.56 2.95 -29.52
C ILE A 508 1.02 4.28 -30.06
N ASP A 509 1.79 4.95 -30.92
CA ASP A 509 1.41 6.21 -31.58
C ASP A 509 1.04 6.03 -33.06
N ARG A 510 1.20 4.81 -33.61
CA ARG A 510 0.79 4.39 -34.95
C ARG A 510 0.30 2.95 -34.94
N SER A 511 -0.68 2.63 -35.78
CA SER A 511 -1.16 1.25 -35.94
C SER A 511 -0.09 0.35 -36.53
N VAL A 512 -0.09 -0.92 -36.13
CA VAL A 512 0.91 -1.91 -36.54
C VAL A 512 0.27 -2.91 -37.50
N VAL A 513 0.75 -2.97 -38.74
CA VAL A 513 0.28 -3.95 -39.72
C VAL A 513 0.90 -5.31 -39.42
N THR A 514 0.07 -6.33 -39.21
CA THR A 514 0.54 -7.69 -38.87
C THR A 514 0.97 -8.50 -40.09
N LYS A 515 1.75 -9.56 -39.86
CA LYS A 515 2.25 -10.44 -40.91
C LYS A 515 1.08 -11.14 -41.62
N GLY A 516 0.97 -10.95 -42.94
CA GLY A 516 -0.06 -11.56 -43.78
C GLY A 516 -1.18 -10.60 -44.21
N VAL A 517 -1.17 -9.36 -43.72
CA VAL A 517 -2.02 -8.30 -44.26
C VAL A 517 -1.41 -7.76 -45.56
N PRO A 518 -2.13 -7.79 -46.70
CA PRO A 518 -1.66 -7.21 -47.94
C PRO A 518 -1.70 -5.67 -47.85
N VAL A 519 -0.60 -5.02 -48.19
CA VAL A 519 -0.46 -3.56 -48.24
C VAL A 519 -0.29 -3.14 -49.70
N ALA A 520 -0.94 -2.07 -50.12
CA ALA A 520 -0.74 -1.51 -51.46
C ALA A 520 0.74 -1.15 -51.72
N GLU A 521 1.22 -1.39 -52.95
CA GLU A 521 2.59 -1.01 -53.32
C GLU A 521 2.75 0.52 -53.35
N ASP A 522 3.93 1.01 -52.95
CA ASP A 522 4.24 2.45 -52.93
C ASP A 522 4.10 3.11 -54.31
N SER A 523 4.20 2.34 -55.39
CA SER A 523 4.03 2.76 -56.79
C SER A 523 2.62 3.28 -57.12
N PHE A 524 1.61 2.95 -56.30
CA PHE A 524 0.23 3.42 -56.46
C PHE A 524 -0.03 4.80 -55.83
N ARG A 525 0.95 5.37 -55.10
CA ARG A 525 0.78 6.66 -54.42
C ARG A 525 0.99 7.83 -55.37
N THR A 526 -0.10 8.40 -55.90
CA THR A 526 -0.05 9.66 -56.64
C THR A 526 -0.31 10.85 -55.72
N GLY A 527 0.66 11.77 -55.60
CA GLY A 527 0.51 13.00 -54.81
C GLY A 527 -0.07 14.18 -55.59
N CYS A 528 -0.42 15.25 -54.87
CA CYS A 528 -0.84 16.52 -55.48
C CYS A 528 0.34 17.49 -55.71
N ASN A 529 0.14 18.41 -56.66
CA ASN A 529 1.06 19.51 -57.00
C ASN A 529 0.42 20.87 -56.67
N CYS A 530 0.03 21.11 -55.42
CA CYS A 530 -0.53 22.42 -55.04
C CYS A 530 0.56 23.51 -55.10
N GLU A 531 0.23 24.69 -55.65
CA GLU A 531 1.19 25.79 -55.82
C GLU A 531 1.45 26.59 -54.53
N THR A 532 0.50 26.57 -53.57
CA THR A 532 0.63 27.33 -52.31
C THR A 532 0.24 26.49 -51.10
N GLU A 533 0.80 26.82 -49.92
CA GLU A 533 0.51 26.11 -48.66
C GLU A 533 -0.90 26.41 -48.09
N LYS A 534 -1.59 27.43 -48.62
CA LYS A 534 -2.86 27.94 -48.06
C LYS A 534 -4.09 27.45 -48.80
N ASP A 535 -3.95 27.11 -50.08
CA ASP A 535 -5.07 26.68 -50.93
C ASP A 535 -4.79 25.32 -51.55
N CYS A 536 -5.40 24.27 -50.98
CA CYS A 536 -5.38 22.94 -51.59
C CYS A 536 -6.24 22.97 -52.86
N MET A 537 -5.58 22.89 -54.02
CA MET A 537 -6.26 23.00 -55.31
C MET A 537 -6.94 21.68 -55.69
N LYS A 538 -8.28 21.65 -55.58
CA LYS A 538 -9.13 20.51 -55.97
C LYS A 538 -8.80 19.99 -57.38
N SER A 539 -8.65 20.89 -58.35
CA SER A 539 -8.37 20.57 -59.76
C SER A 539 -7.01 19.91 -60.03
N ALA A 540 -6.10 19.91 -59.06
CA ALA A 540 -4.76 19.34 -59.16
C ALA A 540 -4.53 18.18 -58.17
N CYS A 541 -5.59 17.67 -57.52
CA CYS A 541 -5.51 16.61 -56.51
C CYS A 541 -6.45 15.44 -56.82
N GLN A 542 -5.90 14.34 -57.32
CA GLN A 542 -6.65 13.12 -57.64
C GLN A 542 -7.34 12.50 -56.41
N CYS A 543 -6.80 12.71 -55.20
CA CYS A 543 -7.42 12.23 -53.96
C CYS A 543 -8.74 12.96 -53.62
N LEU A 544 -8.91 14.21 -54.08
CA LEU A 544 -10.11 15.03 -53.82
C LEU A 544 -11.14 14.97 -54.94
N ASP A 545 -10.75 14.53 -56.14
CA ASP A 545 -11.67 14.27 -57.26
C ASP A 545 -12.71 13.20 -56.91
N GLU A 546 -12.35 12.21 -56.09
CA GLU A 546 -13.28 11.15 -55.65
C GLU A 546 -14.34 11.61 -54.63
N MET A 547 -14.21 12.79 -54.01
CA MET A 547 -15.22 13.37 -53.10
C MET A 547 -16.31 14.16 -53.83
N ALA A 548 -16.18 14.42 -55.13
CA ALA A 548 -16.95 15.46 -55.82
C ALA A 548 -18.33 15.00 -56.32
N PHE A 549 -19.37 15.14 -55.49
CA PHE A 549 -20.77 15.24 -55.94
C PHE A 549 -21.38 16.56 -55.45
N ASP A 550 -20.93 17.67 -56.04
CA ASP A 550 -21.70 18.92 -56.28
C ASP A 550 -20.73 20.04 -56.74
N SER A 551 -21.17 20.84 -57.72
CA SER A 551 -20.34 21.79 -58.48
C SER A 551 -19.91 23.06 -57.73
N ASP A 552 -20.44 23.31 -56.52
CA ASP A 552 -20.33 24.61 -55.85
C ASP A 552 -19.47 24.62 -54.56
N ASN A 553 -18.53 23.66 -54.37
CA ASN A 553 -17.87 23.48 -53.06
C ASN A 553 -16.34 23.31 -53.10
N ASP A 554 -15.66 23.87 -52.07
CA ASP A 554 -14.21 23.96 -51.84
C ASP A 554 -13.45 22.60 -51.78
N GLY A 555 -14.12 21.46 -51.92
CA GLY A 555 -13.50 20.13 -52.09
C GLY A 555 -12.74 19.53 -50.90
N VAL A 556 -12.51 20.26 -49.81
CA VAL A 556 -11.73 19.81 -48.62
C VAL A 556 -12.64 19.57 -47.41
N ALA A 557 -12.36 18.53 -46.63
CA ALA A 557 -13.17 18.13 -45.46
C ALA A 557 -13.18 19.17 -44.32
N TYR A 558 -12.13 20.00 -44.25
CA TYR A 558 -11.89 20.96 -43.18
C TYR A 558 -12.11 22.41 -43.64
N HIS A 559 -12.36 23.29 -42.69
CA HIS A 559 -12.24 24.73 -42.93
C HIS A 559 -10.77 25.12 -43.06
N SER A 560 -10.39 25.74 -44.19
CA SER A 560 -8.99 26.09 -44.47
C SER A 560 -8.55 27.41 -43.83
N HIS A 561 -9.49 28.28 -43.44
CA HIS A 561 -9.22 29.64 -42.97
C HIS A 561 -10.21 30.10 -41.89
N GLY A 562 -9.80 31.12 -41.11
CA GLY A 562 -10.65 31.82 -40.15
C GLY A 562 -10.77 31.13 -38.80
N VAL A 563 -11.71 31.57 -37.97
CA VAL A 563 -11.88 31.07 -36.58
C VAL A 563 -12.24 29.58 -36.46
N LYS A 564 -12.60 28.94 -37.57
CA LYS A 564 -12.92 27.51 -37.66
C LYS A 564 -11.81 26.69 -38.33
N GLU A 565 -10.64 27.28 -38.62
CA GLU A 565 -9.53 26.60 -39.29
C GLU A 565 -9.21 25.24 -38.62
N GLY A 566 -9.10 24.19 -39.45
CA GLY A 566 -8.84 22.82 -39.01
C GLY A 566 -10.04 22.08 -38.42
N LEU A 567 -11.19 22.73 -38.25
CA LEU A 567 -12.44 22.05 -37.85
C LEU A 567 -13.10 21.38 -39.05
N LEU A 568 -13.60 20.16 -38.83
CA LEU A 568 -14.37 19.38 -39.79
C LEU A 568 -15.66 20.12 -40.13
N ARG A 569 -15.94 20.26 -41.43
CA ARG A 569 -17.11 20.99 -41.91
C ARG A 569 -18.39 20.29 -41.48
N SER A 570 -19.42 21.08 -41.16
CA SER A 570 -20.71 20.55 -40.69
C SER A 570 -21.36 19.57 -41.68
N ARG A 571 -21.14 19.70 -42.99
CA ARG A 571 -21.63 18.74 -43.99
C ARG A 571 -21.06 17.34 -43.76
N ILE A 572 -19.76 17.23 -43.48
CA ILE A 572 -19.08 15.95 -43.22
C ILE A 572 -19.47 15.40 -41.85
N LEU A 573 -19.58 16.25 -40.82
CA LEU A 573 -19.96 15.83 -39.47
C LEU A 573 -21.30 15.08 -39.42
N HIS A 574 -22.25 15.43 -40.30
CA HIS A 574 -23.56 14.78 -40.38
C HIS A 574 -23.66 13.74 -41.52
N SER A 575 -22.57 13.45 -42.23
CA SER A 575 -22.54 12.44 -43.29
C SER A 575 -21.79 11.17 -42.85
N ARG A 576 -21.76 10.17 -43.74
CA ARG A 576 -20.87 9.00 -43.63
C ARG A 576 -19.76 9.06 -44.69
N GLU A 577 -19.49 10.23 -45.25
CA GLU A 577 -18.43 10.36 -46.25
C GLU A 577 -17.07 10.12 -45.60
N PRO A 578 -16.18 9.34 -46.23
CA PRO A 578 -14.81 9.21 -45.76
C PRO A 578 -14.05 10.53 -45.97
N ILE A 579 -13.02 10.72 -45.14
CA ILE A 579 -12.10 11.85 -45.23
C ILE A 579 -10.89 11.41 -46.06
N TYR A 580 -10.52 12.18 -47.08
CA TYR A 580 -9.30 11.99 -47.86
C TYR A 580 -8.34 13.14 -47.53
N GLU A 581 -7.23 12.81 -46.89
CA GLU A 581 -6.17 13.75 -46.56
C GLU A 581 -5.00 13.65 -47.54
N CYS A 582 -4.20 14.71 -47.61
CA CYS A 582 -2.91 14.62 -48.26
C CYS A 582 -2.01 13.62 -47.51
N HIS A 583 -1.08 13.00 -48.24
CA HIS A 583 -0.15 12.00 -47.71
C HIS A 583 1.30 12.34 -48.08
N GLN A 584 2.26 11.51 -47.66
CA GLN A 584 3.69 11.79 -47.86
C GLN A 584 4.13 11.90 -49.33
N GLY A 585 3.32 11.38 -50.27
CA GLY A 585 3.58 11.52 -51.71
C GLY A 585 3.17 12.89 -52.27
N CYS A 586 2.43 13.72 -51.52
CA CYS A 586 2.03 15.06 -51.93
C CYS A 586 3.14 16.08 -51.65
N ASN A 587 3.32 17.07 -52.54
CA ASN A 587 4.34 18.12 -52.38
C ASN A 587 4.04 19.14 -51.27
N CYS A 588 2.83 19.16 -50.72
CA CYS A 588 2.43 20.12 -49.67
C CYS A 588 3.09 19.81 -48.32
N SER A 589 3.44 20.85 -47.57
CA SER A 589 3.99 20.73 -46.21
C SER A 589 2.97 20.21 -45.20
N SER A 590 3.43 19.89 -43.98
CA SER A 590 2.57 19.48 -42.87
C SER A 590 1.54 20.54 -42.47
N LYS A 591 1.70 21.79 -42.90
CA LYS A 591 0.75 22.89 -42.69
C LYS A 591 -0.40 22.93 -43.70
N CYS A 592 -0.46 21.97 -44.63
CA CYS A 592 -1.58 21.84 -45.56
C CYS A 592 -2.92 21.72 -44.81
N PRO A 593 -3.95 22.54 -45.12
CA PRO A 593 -5.24 22.50 -44.44
C PRO A 593 -5.97 21.15 -44.59
N ASN A 594 -5.53 20.29 -45.51
CA ASN A 594 -6.03 18.93 -45.71
C ASN A 594 -5.17 17.83 -45.03
N ARG A 595 -4.42 18.16 -43.96
CA ARG A 595 -3.59 17.24 -43.17
C ARG A 595 -3.89 17.36 -41.66
N VAL A 596 -5.16 17.39 -41.26
CA VAL A 596 -5.56 17.61 -39.85
C VAL A 596 -5.30 16.36 -39.01
N VAL A 597 -5.73 15.17 -39.46
CA VAL A 597 -5.53 13.89 -38.77
C VAL A 597 -4.06 13.47 -38.83
N GLU A 598 -3.40 13.66 -39.98
CA GLU A 598 -1.97 13.34 -40.16
C GLU A 598 -1.05 14.07 -39.18
N ARG A 599 -1.33 15.35 -38.90
CA ARG A 599 -0.56 16.16 -37.93
C ARG A 599 -0.57 15.56 -36.53
N GLY A 600 -1.51 14.65 -36.25
CA GLY A 600 -1.69 14.02 -34.96
C GLY A 600 -2.47 14.88 -33.98
N ARG A 601 -2.67 14.32 -32.79
CA ARG A 601 -3.46 14.91 -31.71
C ARG A 601 -2.94 16.29 -31.32
N THR A 602 -3.86 17.24 -31.17
CA THR A 602 -3.60 18.62 -30.74
C THR A 602 -4.10 18.94 -29.33
N VAL A 603 -4.80 18.00 -28.68
CA VAL A 603 -5.40 18.17 -27.35
C VAL A 603 -4.81 17.20 -26.32
N PRO A 604 -4.55 17.62 -25.08
CA PRO A 604 -4.11 16.70 -24.03
C PRO A 604 -5.24 15.72 -23.67
N LEU A 605 -4.87 14.51 -23.23
CA LEU A 605 -5.84 13.49 -22.81
C LEU A 605 -5.48 12.95 -21.42
N GLN A 606 -6.51 12.59 -20.66
CA GLN A 606 -6.36 11.93 -19.38
C GLN A 606 -7.17 10.65 -19.37
N ILE A 607 -6.48 9.52 -19.25
CA ILE A 607 -7.08 8.23 -18.95
C ILE A 607 -7.41 8.22 -17.47
N PHE A 608 -8.67 7.94 -17.13
CA PHE A 608 -9.12 7.95 -15.75
C PHE A 608 -9.98 6.74 -15.41
N ARG A 609 -10.09 6.42 -14.13
CA ARG A 609 -11.00 5.37 -13.68
C ARG A 609 -12.41 5.94 -13.52
N THR A 610 -13.38 5.30 -14.18
CA THR A 610 -14.81 5.60 -13.99
C THR A 610 -15.39 4.75 -12.87
N GLU A 611 -16.47 5.22 -12.25
CA GLU A 611 -17.17 4.53 -11.16
C GLU A 611 -17.63 3.11 -11.56
N ASN A 612 -18.16 2.92 -12.78
CA ASN A 612 -18.82 1.67 -13.17
C ASN A 612 -18.54 1.17 -14.60
N ARG A 613 -17.80 1.91 -15.43
CA ARG A 613 -17.58 1.59 -16.86
C ARG A 613 -16.15 1.14 -17.21
N GLY A 614 -15.27 1.06 -16.22
CA GLY A 614 -13.86 0.72 -16.47
C GLY A 614 -12.97 1.96 -16.49
N TRP A 615 -11.96 1.93 -17.35
CA TRP A 615 -11.15 3.10 -17.67
C TRP A 615 -11.89 3.95 -18.71
N GLY A 616 -11.87 5.27 -18.54
CA GLY A 616 -12.44 6.28 -19.41
C GLY A 616 -11.36 7.25 -19.92
N VAL A 617 -11.73 8.16 -20.82
CA VAL A 617 -10.86 9.25 -21.27
C VAL A 617 -11.59 10.57 -21.13
N MET A 618 -10.88 11.60 -20.68
CA MET A 618 -11.36 12.99 -20.67
C MET A 618 -10.28 13.94 -21.20
N CYS A 619 -10.68 15.17 -21.52
CA CYS A 619 -9.78 16.20 -22.01
C CYS A 619 -9.66 17.36 -21.01
N PRO A 620 -8.45 17.74 -20.54
CA PRO A 620 -8.25 18.89 -19.64
C PRO A 620 -8.57 20.27 -20.23
N VAL A 621 -8.87 20.36 -21.52
CA VAL A 621 -9.18 21.60 -22.24
C VAL A 621 -10.49 21.46 -23.02
N ASP A 622 -11.10 22.59 -23.36
CA ASP A 622 -12.34 22.60 -24.14
C ASP A 622 -12.06 22.14 -25.58
N ILE A 623 -12.90 21.26 -26.13
CA ILE A 623 -12.84 20.79 -27.52
C ILE A 623 -13.98 21.40 -28.31
N LYS A 624 -13.70 21.94 -29.49
CA LYS A 624 -14.71 22.53 -30.38
C LYS A 624 -15.38 21.48 -31.25
N LYS A 625 -16.65 21.72 -31.59
CA LYS A 625 -17.37 20.94 -32.60
C LYS A 625 -16.57 20.87 -33.90
N GLY A 626 -16.35 19.66 -34.41
CA GLY A 626 -15.55 19.39 -35.60
C GLY A 626 -14.05 19.31 -35.35
N GLN A 627 -13.57 19.46 -34.12
CA GLN A 627 -12.15 19.33 -33.82
C GLN A 627 -11.74 17.86 -33.81
N PHE A 628 -10.58 17.58 -34.41
CA PHE A 628 -9.93 16.28 -34.36
C PHE A 628 -9.38 16.02 -32.95
N VAL A 629 -9.69 14.86 -32.38
CA VAL A 629 -9.23 14.46 -31.04
C VAL A 629 -8.03 13.54 -31.14
N ASP A 630 -8.20 12.33 -31.67
CA ASP A 630 -7.11 11.37 -31.88
C ASP A 630 -7.58 10.24 -32.81
N ARG A 631 -6.69 9.32 -33.19
CA ARG A 631 -7.04 8.11 -33.95
C ARG A 631 -7.27 6.91 -33.04
N TYR A 632 -8.18 6.03 -33.41
CA TYR A 632 -8.25 4.69 -32.85
C TYR A 632 -7.14 3.82 -33.47
N LEU A 633 -6.18 3.42 -32.64
CA LEU A 633 -5.00 2.66 -33.04
C LEU A 633 -5.08 1.21 -32.61
N GLY A 634 -4.34 0.34 -33.28
CA GLY A 634 -4.23 -1.06 -32.89
C GLY A 634 -3.36 -1.88 -33.83
N GLU A 635 -3.41 -3.19 -33.66
CA GLU A 635 -2.90 -4.13 -34.65
C GLU A 635 -3.89 -4.23 -35.80
N ILE A 636 -3.42 -4.05 -37.04
CA ILE A 636 -4.23 -4.30 -38.23
C ILE A 636 -4.08 -5.77 -38.58
N ILE A 637 -5.19 -6.51 -38.51
CA ILE A 637 -5.27 -7.96 -38.66
C ILE A 637 -6.28 -8.35 -39.75
N THR A 638 -6.12 -9.55 -40.29
CA THR A 638 -7.11 -10.13 -41.22
C THR A 638 -8.37 -10.57 -40.47
N SER A 639 -9.53 -10.59 -41.12
CA SER A 639 -10.79 -11.04 -40.49
C SER A 639 -10.68 -12.48 -39.97
N LYS A 640 -9.92 -13.35 -40.66
CA LYS A 640 -9.65 -14.73 -40.18
C LYS A 640 -8.90 -14.74 -38.84
N GLU A 641 -7.94 -13.84 -38.66
CA GLU A 641 -7.20 -13.71 -37.40
C GLU A 641 -8.07 -13.08 -36.31
N ALA A 642 -8.94 -12.11 -36.66
CA ALA A 642 -9.91 -11.56 -35.73
C ALA A 642 -10.89 -12.63 -35.23
N ASP A 643 -11.42 -13.47 -36.12
CA ASP A 643 -12.30 -14.59 -35.76
C ASP A 643 -11.61 -15.62 -34.86
N ARG A 644 -10.33 -15.92 -35.12
CA ARG A 644 -9.52 -16.76 -34.23
C ARG A 644 -9.40 -16.14 -32.84
N ARG A 645 -9.09 -14.84 -32.76
CA ARG A 645 -8.98 -14.11 -31.48
C ARG A 645 -10.33 -14.01 -30.74
N ARG A 646 -11.46 -13.90 -31.47
CA ARG A 646 -12.82 -13.99 -30.91
C ARG A 646 -13.07 -15.37 -30.28
N ALA A 647 -12.70 -16.44 -30.98
CA ALA A 647 -12.89 -17.82 -30.52
C ALA A 647 -12.01 -18.19 -29.31
N ASP A 648 -10.77 -17.67 -29.24
CA ASP A 648 -9.83 -17.92 -28.15
C ASP A 648 -10.14 -17.09 -26.87
N ALA A 649 -11.00 -16.08 -26.96
CA ALA A 649 -11.37 -15.26 -25.81
C ALA A 649 -12.20 -16.08 -24.81
N THR A 650 -11.65 -16.33 -23.61
CA THR A 650 -12.31 -17.03 -22.49
C THR A 650 -13.60 -16.34 -22.03
N VAL A 651 -13.78 -15.07 -22.39
CA VAL A 651 -15.03 -14.32 -22.28
C VAL A 651 -15.36 -13.81 -23.68
N ALA A 652 -16.05 -14.62 -24.49
CA ALA A 652 -16.45 -14.28 -25.86
C ALA A 652 -17.15 -12.91 -26.00
N ARG A 653 -17.64 -12.34 -24.89
CA ARG A 653 -18.43 -11.09 -24.81
C ARG A 653 -17.62 -9.82 -24.51
N ARG A 654 -16.29 -9.84 -24.50
CA ARG A 654 -15.46 -8.61 -24.32
C ARG A 654 -14.58 -8.26 -25.51
N LYS A 655 -14.43 -9.18 -26.48
CA LYS A 655 -13.47 -9.01 -27.59
C LYS A 655 -13.93 -7.99 -28.62
N ASP A 656 -15.23 -7.96 -28.93
CA ASP A 656 -15.79 -7.08 -29.97
C ASP A 656 -15.71 -5.58 -29.63
N VAL A 657 -15.50 -5.23 -28.35
CA VAL A 657 -15.30 -3.83 -27.93
C VAL A 657 -13.96 -3.26 -28.40
N TYR A 658 -12.97 -4.12 -28.66
CA TYR A 658 -11.63 -3.69 -29.05
C TYR A 658 -11.35 -3.86 -30.55
N LEU A 659 -12.27 -4.49 -31.28
CA LEU A 659 -12.16 -4.79 -32.71
C LEU A 659 -13.03 -3.82 -33.52
N PHE A 660 -12.40 -3.11 -34.45
CA PHE A 660 -13.11 -2.26 -35.41
C PHE A 660 -12.84 -2.72 -36.83
N ALA A 661 -13.89 -3.04 -37.57
CA ALA A 661 -13.79 -3.42 -38.97
C ALA A 661 -13.44 -2.20 -39.85
N LEU A 662 -12.51 -2.40 -40.78
CA LEU A 662 -12.13 -1.46 -41.82
C LEU A 662 -12.94 -1.74 -43.09
N ASP A 663 -14.26 -1.72 -42.97
CA ASP A 663 -15.21 -2.14 -44.02
C ASP A 663 -15.72 -1.00 -44.90
N LYS A 664 -15.37 0.25 -44.57
CA LYS A 664 -15.91 1.45 -45.23
C LYS A 664 -15.82 1.43 -46.75
N PHE A 665 -14.77 0.82 -47.28
CA PHE A 665 -14.47 0.74 -48.71
C PHE A 665 -14.62 -0.68 -49.29
N SER A 666 -15.06 -1.65 -48.48
CA SER A 666 -15.30 -3.01 -48.92
C SER A 666 -16.42 -3.03 -49.96
N ASN A 667 -16.11 -3.56 -51.14
CA ASN A 667 -17.04 -3.64 -52.24
C ASN A 667 -16.77 -4.92 -53.05
N PRO A 668 -17.67 -5.93 -52.98
CA PRO A 668 -17.53 -7.19 -53.71
C PRO A 668 -17.36 -7.03 -55.22
N TYR A 669 -17.81 -5.91 -55.78
CA TYR A 669 -17.75 -5.59 -57.21
C TYR A 669 -16.62 -4.62 -57.59
N SER A 670 -15.74 -4.26 -56.64
CA SER A 670 -14.61 -3.36 -56.91
C SER A 670 -13.65 -3.98 -57.94
N PRO A 671 -13.05 -3.21 -58.87
CA PRO A 671 -11.97 -3.69 -59.73
C PRO A 671 -10.67 -3.98 -58.93
N ASP A 672 -10.50 -3.34 -57.76
CA ASP A 672 -9.37 -3.56 -56.86
C ASP A 672 -9.53 -4.89 -56.08
N PRO A 673 -8.61 -5.86 -56.22
CA PRO A 673 -8.66 -7.12 -55.47
C PRO A 673 -8.62 -6.97 -53.95
N LEU A 674 -8.00 -5.90 -53.42
CA LEU A 674 -7.93 -5.66 -51.97
C LEU A 674 -9.29 -5.24 -51.41
N LEU A 675 -10.05 -4.43 -52.16
CA LEU A 675 -11.38 -3.98 -51.75
C LEU A 675 -12.47 -5.05 -51.94
N ARG A 676 -12.20 -6.09 -52.74
CA ARG A 676 -13.05 -7.29 -52.84
C ARG A 676 -12.81 -8.32 -51.73
N ALA A 677 -11.63 -8.28 -51.10
CA ALA A 677 -11.29 -9.21 -50.03
C ALA A 677 -12.11 -8.91 -48.75
N PRO A 678 -12.22 -9.88 -47.82
CA PRO A 678 -12.80 -9.63 -46.51
C PRO A 678 -12.12 -8.43 -45.81
N PRO A 679 -12.88 -7.56 -45.12
CA PRO A 679 -12.32 -6.36 -44.50
C PRO A 679 -11.29 -6.72 -43.43
N LEU A 680 -10.26 -5.88 -43.30
CA LEU A 680 -9.32 -5.94 -42.18
C LEU A 680 -9.99 -5.44 -40.90
N GLU A 681 -9.37 -5.73 -39.76
CA GLU A 681 -9.82 -5.24 -38.46
C GLU A 681 -8.67 -4.60 -37.69
N VAL A 682 -8.99 -3.57 -36.90
CA VAL A 682 -8.06 -2.93 -35.96
C VAL A 682 -8.33 -3.47 -34.56
N ASP A 683 -7.34 -4.16 -33.97
CA ASP A 683 -7.40 -4.73 -32.62
C ASP A 683 -6.61 -3.89 -31.62
N GLY A 684 -7.34 -3.24 -30.71
CA GLY A 684 -6.77 -2.39 -29.67
C GLY A 684 -6.55 -3.07 -28.30
N GLU A 685 -6.75 -4.40 -28.18
CA GLU A 685 -6.79 -5.07 -26.87
C GLU A 685 -5.45 -4.99 -26.12
N TYR A 686 -4.35 -5.33 -26.79
CA TYR A 686 -3.02 -5.42 -26.19
C TYR A 686 -2.08 -4.28 -26.58
N MET A 687 -2.32 -3.60 -27.71
CA MET A 687 -1.54 -2.45 -28.12
C MET A 687 -2.44 -1.37 -28.74
N SER A 688 -2.45 -0.16 -28.21
CA SER A 688 -3.25 0.95 -28.75
C SER A 688 -2.80 2.31 -28.22
N GLY A 689 -3.43 3.38 -28.70
CA GLY A 689 -3.34 4.72 -28.12
C GLY A 689 -4.29 4.90 -26.91
N PRO A 690 -4.45 6.13 -26.40
CA PRO A 690 -5.36 6.41 -25.29
C PRO A 690 -6.84 6.20 -25.67
N THR A 691 -7.17 6.22 -26.96
CA THR A 691 -8.55 6.14 -27.45
C THR A 691 -9.26 4.82 -27.21
N ARG A 692 -8.54 3.71 -26.97
CA ARG A 692 -9.17 2.43 -26.64
C ARG A 692 -9.99 2.48 -25.35
N PHE A 693 -9.69 3.44 -24.48
CA PHE A 693 -10.32 3.62 -23.19
C PHE A 693 -11.52 4.57 -23.28
N ILE A 694 -11.88 5.08 -24.45
CA ILE A 694 -13.04 5.95 -24.62
C ILE A 694 -14.29 5.09 -24.52
N ASN A 695 -15.15 5.39 -23.55
CA ASN A 695 -16.33 4.58 -23.27
C ASN A 695 -17.46 4.81 -24.28
N HIS A 696 -18.36 3.82 -24.32
CA HIS A 696 -19.61 3.92 -25.06
C HIS A 696 -20.57 4.96 -24.46
N SER A 697 -21.26 5.69 -25.34
CA SER A 697 -22.49 6.42 -25.00
C SER A 697 -23.52 6.31 -26.14
N CYS A 698 -24.81 6.20 -25.79
CA CYS A 698 -25.91 6.28 -26.74
C CYS A 698 -26.20 7.74 -27.17
N GLU A 699 -25.69 8.72 -26.42
CA GLU A 699 -25.66 10.14 -26.81
C GLU A 699 -24.21 10.63 -26.78
N PRO A 700 -23.39 10.18 -27.74
CA PRO A 700 -21.96 10.44 -27.70
C PRO A 700 -21.62 11.89 -28.01
N ASN A 701 -20.47 12.34 -27.51
CA ASN A 701 -19.90 13.65 -27.84
C ASN A 701 -18.85 13.60 -28.96
N MET A 702 -18.44 12.39 -29.38
CA MET A 702 -17.56 12.16 -30.51
C MET A 702 -18.10 11.10 -31.47
N ARG A 703 -17.51 11.06 -32.67
CA ARG A 703 -17.81 10.05 -33.70
C ARG A 703 -16.55 9.66 -34.47
N ILE A 704 -16.52 8.42 -34.95
CA ILE A 704 -15.46 7.88 -35.80
C ILE A 704 -15.72 8.23 -37.26
N PHE A 705 -14.68 8.63 -37.98
CA PHE A 705 -14.67 8.86 -39.41
C PHE A 705 -13.52 8.06 -40.04
N ALA A 706 -13.82 7.33 -41.12
CA ALA A 706 -12.79 6.68 -41.92
C ALA A 706 -11.95 7.75 -42.62
N ARG A 707 -10.63 7.71 -42.43
CA ARG A 707 -9.68 8.64 -43.05
C ARG A 707 -8.67 7.88 -43.90
N VAL A 708 -8.61 8.22 -45.18
CA VAL A 708 -7.57 7.75 -46.11
C VAL A 708 -6.48 8.81 -46.18
N GLY A 709 -5.22 8.39 -45.98
CA GLY A 709 -4.08 9.31 -46.03
C GLY A 709 -2.76 8.61 -46.33
N ASP A 710 -1.89 8.43 -45.34
CA ASP A 710 -0.45 8.09 -45.48
C ASP A 710 -0.13 6.97 -46.46
N HIS A 711 -1.02 5.98 -46.61
CA HIS A 711 -0.84 4.83 -47.49
C HIS A 711 -1.49 4.98 -48.88
N SER A 712 -2.36 5.99 -49.08
CA SER A 712 -3.31 6.12 -50.20
C SER A 712 -4.17 4.86 -50.41
N ASP A 713 -4.16 3.96 -49.44
CA ASP A 713 -4.74 2.63 -49.47
C ASP A 713 -6.10 2.68 -48.80
N LYS A 714 -7.16 2.47 -49.57
CA LYS A 714 -8.54 2.44 -49.05
C LYS A 714 -8.80 1.20 -48.19
N HIS A 715 -8.04 0.12 -48.42
CA HIS A 715 -8.11 -1.11 -47.65
C HIS A 715 -7.51 -0.93 -46.24
N ILE A 716 -6.54 -0.03 -46.08
CA ILE A 716 -5.92 0.32 -44.79
C ILE A 716 -6.14 1.81 -44.50
N HIS A 717 -7.29 2.13 -43.90
CA HIS A 717 -7.65 3.50 -43.52
C HIS A 717 -7.63 3.70 -41.99
N ASP A 718 -7.44 4.95 -41.57
CA ASP A 718 -7.46 5.35 -40.17
C ASP A 718 -8.90 5.50 -39.67
N LEU A 719 -9.11 5.23 -38.37
CA LEU A 719 -10.35 5.54 -37.65
C LEU A 719 -10.15 6.82 -36.84
N ALA A 720 -10.53 7.97 -37.39
CA ALA A 720 -10.29 9.28 -36.78
C ALA A 720 -11.50 9.73 -35.92
N LEU A 721 -11.25 10.13 -34.67
CA LEU A 721 -12.31 10.62 -33.78
C LEU A 721 -12.42 12.15 -33.85
N PHE A 722 -13.63 12.62 -34.13
CA PHE A 722 -13.98 14.04 -34.15
C PHE A 722 -15.11 14.36 -33.18
N ALA A 723 -15.05 15.53 -32.54
CA ALA A 723 -16.12 16.02 -31.68
C ALA A 723 -17.36 16.42 -32.50
N VAL A 724 -18.55 15.94 -32.14
CA VAL A 724 -19.80 16.26 -32.86
C VAL A 724 -20.53 17.48 -32.27
N ARG A 725 -20.11 17.92 -31.08
CA ARG A 725 -20.51 19.16 -30.41
C ARG A 725 -19.33 19.77 -29.66
N ASP A 726 -19.50 20.97 -29.12
CA ASP A 726 -18.54 21.51 -28.17
C ASP A 726 -18.53 20.63 -26.90
N ILE A 727 -17.34 20.30 -26.43
CA ILE A 727 -17.08 19.46 -25.24
C ILE A 727 -16.31 20.33 -24.24
N PRO A 728 -16.90 20.69 -23.10
CA PRO A 728 -16.19 21.36 -22.02
C PRO A 728 -15.04 20.50 -21.48
N ARG A 729 -13.99 21.14 -20.99
CA ARG A 729 -12.92 20.47 -20.25
C ARG A 729 -13.48 19.56 -19.15
N TRP A 730 -12.81 18.45 -18.92
CA TRP A 730 -13.13 17.42 -17.92
C TRP A 730 -14.44 16.65 -18.15
N GLU A 731 -15.18 16.93 -19.24
CA GLU A 731 -16.25 16.05 -19.67
C GLU A 731 -15.64 14.73 -20.20
N GLU A 732 -16.24 13.59 -19.84
CA GLU A 732 -15.83 12.29 -20.35
C GLU A 732 -16.07 12.23 -21.87
N LEU A 733 -15.03 11.84 -22.60
CA LEU A 733 -15.11 11.59 -24.03
C LEU A 733 -15.81 10.25 -24.26
N THR A 734 -16.80 10.23 -25.15
CA THR A 734 -17.58 9.03 -25.48
C THR A 734 -17.93 8.95 -26.96
N PHE A 735 -18.03 7.74 -27.51
CA PHE A 735 -18.53 7.48 -28.86
C PHE A 735 -19.48 6.29 -28.89
N ASP A 736 -20.26 6.14 -29.97
CA ASP A 736 -21.11 4.97 -30.16
C ASP A 736 -20.29 3.82 -30.77
N TYR A 737 -20.30 2.66 -30.12
CA TYR A 737 -19.49 1.50 -30.56
C TYR A 737 -20.07 0.81 -31.80
N VAL A 738 -21.34 1.07 -32.13
CA VAL A 738 -22.09 0.38 -33.19
C VAL A 738 -22.47 1.34 -34.35
N ASP A 739 -22.06 2.62 -34.28
CA ASP A 739 -22.39 3.72 -35.23
C ASP A 739 -23.80 3.67 -35.86
N GLY A 740 -24.82 3.32 -35.06
CA GLY A 740 -26.24 3.37 -35.45
C GLY A 740 -26.56 2.80 -36.84
N LEU A 741 -25.89 1.72 -37.27
CA LEU A 741 -26.12 1.06 -38.56
C LEU A 741 -26.63 -0.36 -38.36
N GLY A 742 -27.87 -0.56 -38.79
CA GLY A 742 -28.60 -1.81 -38.69
C GLY A 742 -29.83 -1.57 -37.84
N GLU A 743 -31.00 -1.94 -38.35
CA GLU A 743 -32.29 -1.84 -37.67
C GLU A 743 -32.29 -2.65 -36.36
N MET A 744 -31.68 -2.14 -35.28
CA MET A 744 -31.84 -2.68 -33.92
C MET A 744 -33.16 -2.21 -33.28
N GLU A 745 -34.13 -1.72 -34.07
CA GLU A 745 -35.48 -1.50 -33.56
C GLU A 745 -36.22 -2.84 -33.30
N SER A 746 -35.70 -3.99 -33.74
CA SER A 746 -36.35 -5.30 -33.50
C SER A 746 -35.75 -6.17 -32.39
N ASP A 747 -34.43 -6.14 -32.14
CA ASP A 747 -33.78 -7.23 -31.38
C ASP A 747 -33.69 -6.99 -29.88
N ALA A 748 -33.72 -5.73 -29.43
CA ALA A 748 -33.73 -5.36 -28.01
C ALA A 748 -35.03 -5.75 -27.28
N HIS A 749 -36.09 -6.10 -28.02
CA HIS A 749 -37.40 -6.50 -27.51
C HIS A 749 -37.66 -8.01 -27.57
N ASP A 750 -36.72 -8.83 -28.09
CA ASP A 750 -36.80 -10.29 -28.09
C ASP A 750 -36.10 -10.89 -26.85
N PRO A 751 -36.83 -11.48 -25.88
CA PRO A 751 -36.25 -12.09 -24.68
C PRO A 751 -35.27 -13.24 -24.97
N SER A 752 -35.33 -13.84 -26.17
CA SER A 752 -34.45 -14.95 -26.55
C SER A 752 -33.04 -14.49 -26.97
N GLN A 753 -32.89 -13.23 -27.40
CA GLN A 753 -31.61 -12.66 -27.86
C GLN A 753 -30.85 -11.87 -26.77
N THR A 754 -31.56 -11.36 -25.75
CA THR A 754 -30.98 -10.60 -24.63
C THR A 754 -30.02 -11.37 -23.72
N LYS A 755 -29.99 -12.71 -23.78
CA LYS A 755 -29.15 -13.57 -22.90
C LYS A 755 -27.64 -13.43 -23.15
N ASN A 756 -27.25 -12.89 -24.31
CA ASN A 756 -25.86 -12.74 -24.75
C ASN A 756 -25.39 -11.27 -24.87
N MET A 757 -26.27 -10.30 -24.66
CA MET A 757 -25.99 -8.86 -24.82
C MET A 757 -25.33 -8.27 -23.57
N THR A 758 -24.43 -7.29 -23.73
CA THR A 758 -23.86 -6.54 -22.59
C THR A 758 -24.71 -5.34 -22.24
N LYS A 759 -25.07 -5.22 -20.96
CA LYS A 759 -25.85 -4.10 -20.45
C LYS A 759 -25.09 -2.77 -20.65
N CYS A 760 -25.78 -1.79 -21.23
CA CYS A 760 -25.27 -0.45 -21.40
C CYS A 760 -25.33 0.33 -20.07
N LEU A 761 -24.22 0.97 -19.71
CA LEU A 761 -24.06 1.74 -18.46
C LEU A 761 -23.82 3.23 -18.73
N CYS A 762 -24.20 3.75 -19.90
CA CYS A 762 -23.93 5.14 -20.29
C CYS A 762 -24.75 6.18 -19.49
N GLY A 763 -25.86 5.77 -18.87
CA GLY A 763 -26.69 6.64 -18.02
C GLY A 763 -27.48 7.73 -18.76
N THR A 764 -27.46 7.76 -20.10
CA THR A 764 -28.15 8.78 -20.90
C THR A 764 -29.66 8.55 -20.96
N PRO A 765 -30.50 9.59 -21.02
CA PRO A 765 -31.96 9.45 -21.18
C PRO A 765 -32.37 8.65 -22.43
N ARG A 766 -31.57 8.70 -23.52
CA ARG A 766 -31.80 7.93 -24.75
C ARG A 766 -30.99 6.62 -24.83
N CYS A 767 -30.71 6.00 -23.68
CA CYS A 767 -29.96 4.75 -23.62
C CYS A 767 -30.72 3.58 -24.28
N ARG A 768 -30.04 2.81 -25.14
CA ARG A 768 -30.58 1.60 -25.80
C ARG A 768 -30.67 0.37 -24.88
N GLY A 769 -30.19 0.47 -23.65
CA GLY A 769 -30.20 -0.61 -22.65
C GLY A 769 -29.07 -1.65 -22.80
N TYR A 770 -28.65 -1.95 -24.04
CA TYR A 770 -27.59 -2.92 -24.34
C TYR A 770 -26.64 -2.40 -25.45
N LEU A 771 -25.42 -2.93 -25.49
CA LEU A 771 -24.36 -2.49 -26.41
C LEU A 771 -24.36 -3.22 -27.76
N TRP A 772 -24.78 -4.49 -27.81
CA TRP A 772 -24.87 -5.36 -28.99
C TRP A 772 -25.84 -6.49 -28.70
#